data_AF-B4VUN8-F1
#
_entry.id   AF-B4VUN8-F1
#
_cell.length_a   1.000
_cell.length_b   1.000
_cell.length_c   1.000
_cell.angle_alpha   90.00
_cell.angle_beta   90.00
_cell.angle_gamma   90.00
#
_symmetry.space_group_name_H-M   'P 1'
#
loop_
_entity.id
_entity.type
_entity.pdbx_description
1 polymer ?
#
loop_
_entity_poly.entity_id
_entity_poly.type
_entity_poly.pdbx_seq_one_letter_code
_entity_poly.pdbx_strand_id
1 'polypeptide(L)'
;MLPKPSRQTALQLIALFLIAAISPSLLIQFPQTAFAQMQTSAPATCAEITAPLTAEEQIYAQTAWQYFLNNYQPETGFTNSSNDYPSGTLWDMGNYLMALNSARWLNLIDQGEFDYRLNQFLTGLEMLRLFEDSLPNKVYNTETGQLVDYANTPIERGIGWSALDIGRVLAAFDVIRTCHPQYEDWLSKILQTWDIERSLNDGHLYGATVLPDNQTLLVQEGRLGYEEYAARGYELWGFNAAKAVSFEPFKLVEINGVQIPVDTRDYQTTNANNYVVSESYILDGIEFGFQGDIADYAARVLEVQKRRYEQTGQLTAVTEDNIDQAPYFLYNTVYANGVPWATITDRNESHSALRSISTKAAFGWHYLYPDNDYAKTLFEAVKDLRSPDGGGFYAGLYEETQAPNTALTGNTNGLILEILYYKARGNQPLIGSNGVSVSTGQPGKEAVVSPRTHSTSTPPAVAIQPLPPVGKPQSSTCPPLAIPLTDTQRRYGEKAWQYFQATYQQNTGLVNDRADLNGATLWGLGDYLAALHAARTLDIISPEEFSDRTRHLLAALQQLPLFAGQLPHRGYDTQSLHPIDYGGNPSVKGSTNPTAEGTGWSALDLGRLLAALYTLKTCHPEYTDVVDHLVLDWSYSQVIRDGILYSARVTQDNNGRLRTHVTPETRLGYVDYAARAFQLWGFNVTPSQSSRTYPTTLVEGVPVPLASPDSSTVSNPFLLYGLEFGFDPSMMALVQPLLQAQAQRYHRTGTVTGAATTLLDQPPYIVNSTIIGKGKPWATLDDQGNSVPDNRTVSTAVGFGFHALFPNHDYTQPLWEAIRDRYNSQSGYYEGFYEKTGKTAKGLSGSTNSLILQSLLYTATDQQPLIRPQTALNSPWWQTIEAGDSGQGLPTTVQQTAQLITGTAGTYWRSTLGF
;
A
#
# COMPACT_ATOMS: atom_id res chain seq x y z
N MET A 1 -16.89 -25.80 79.34
CA MET A 1 -17.78 -24.63 79.17
C MET A 1 -18.65 -24.87 77.94
N LEU A 2 -19.92 -24.46 77.99
CA LEU A 2 -21.05 -24.82 77.11
C LEU A 2 -21.94 -23.55 76.93
N PRO A 3 -22.93 -23.46 75.99
CA PRO A 3 -23.58 -24.53 75.21
C PRO A 3 -23.82 -24.28 73.69
N LYS A 4 -24.42 -25.30 73.04
CA LYS A 4 -25.17 -25.36 71.74
C LYS A 4 -26.59 -24.71 71.86
N PRO A 5 -27.51 -24.65 70.85
CA PRO A 5 -27.73 -25.46 69.61
C PRO A 5 -28.07 -24.59 68.34
N SER A 6 -28.85 -24.95 67.28
CA SER A 6 -29.68 -26.13 66.89
C SER A 6 -29.94 -26.29 65.37
N ARG A 7 -29.81 -27.55 64.89
CA ARG A 7 -30.55 -28.30 63.84
C ARG A 7 -31.63 -27.59 62.97
N GLN A 8 -31.50 -27.72 61.63
CA GLN A 8 -32.43 -28.49 60.76
C GLN A 8 -31.83 -28.74 59.35
N THR A 9 -32.45 -29.64 58.57
CA THR A 9 -32.20 -29.93 57.13
C THR A 9 -30.76 -30.26 56.69
N ALA A 10 -30.34 -31.51 56.90
CA ALA A 10 -29.27 -32.17 56.15
C ALA A 10 -29.55 -33.69 56.07
N LEU A 11 -30.53 -34.10 55.24
CA LEU A 11 -30.88 -35.51 54.99
C LEU A 11 -31.90 -35.64 53.83
N GLN A 12 -31.46 -35.34 52.59
CA GLN A 12 -32.24 -35.67 51.37
C GLN A 12 -31.39 -35.71 50.09
N LEU A 13 -30.09 -36.01 50.23
CA LEU A 13 -29.19 -36.37 49.14
C LEU A 13 -28.71 -37.80 49.36
N ILE A 14 -28.54 -38.55 48.26
CA ILE A 14 -28.03 -39.93 48.18
C ILE A 14 -29.04 -41.03 48.60
N ALA A 15 -29.79 -41.54 47.62
CA ALA A 15 -29.92 -42.97 47.25
C ALA A 15 -31.26 -43.26 46.52
N LEU A 16 -31.19 -44.07 45.45
CA LEU A 16 -32.21 -44.43 44.43
C LEU A 16 -32.08 -43.59 43.15
N PHE A 17 -31.43 -44.02 42.06
CA PHE A 17 -30.85 -45.33 41.72
C PHE A 17 -31.79 -46.53 41.84
N LEU A 18 -32.80 -46.58 40.97
CA LEU A 18 -33.12 -47.78 40.18
C LEU A 18 -34.11 -47.44 39.05
N ILE A 19 -33.67 -47.67 37.82
CA ILE A 19 -34.48 -47.58 36.60
C ILE A 19 -35.35 -48.85 36.51
N ALA A 20 -36.66 -48.71 36.26
CA ALA A 20 -37.37 -49.54 35.28
C ALA A 20 -38.88 -49.21 35.12
N ALA A 21 -39.26 -49.04 33.85
CA ALA A 21 -40.50 -49.52 33.22
C ALA A 21 -41.80 -48.66 33.20
N ILE A 22 -42.39 -48.67 32.00
CA ILE A 22 -43.77 -48.33 31.61
C ILE A 22 -44.12 -46.84 31.39
N SER A 23 -43.84 -46.38 30.17
CA SER A 23 -44.71 -45.44 29.41
C SER A 23 -45.99 -46.17 28.95
N PRO A 24 -47.08 -45.50 28.49
CA PRO A 24 -47.17 -44.09 28.06
C PRO A 24 -48.41 -43.32 28.59
N SER A 25 -48.68 -42.17 27.96
CA SER A 25 -49.95 -41.40 27.99
C SER A 25 -50.15 -40.41 29.14
N LEU A 26 -49.57 -39.21 29.00
CA LEU A 26 -50.36 -37.97 28.97
C LEU A 26 -49.52 -36.84 28.32
N LEU A 27 -49.92 -36.39 27.14
CA LEU A 27 -49.37 -35.18 26.52
C LEU A 27 -49.94 -33.96 27.27
N ILE A 28 -49.14 -33.31 28.09
CA ILE A 28 -49.42 -31.94 28.53
C ILE A 28 -48.92 -31.03 27.41
N GLN A 29 -49.83 -30.63 26.52
CA GLN A 29 -49.57 -29.59 25.54
C GLN A 29 -49.34 -28.27 26.29
N PHE A 30 -48.12 -27.75 26.24
CA PHE A 30 -47.92 -26.33 26.49
C PHE A 30 -48.53 -25.55 25.33
N PRO A 31 -49.29 -24.46 25.57
CA PRO A 31 -49.83 -23.65 24.50
C PRO A 31 -48.67 -22.89 23.83
N GLN A 32 -48.21 -23.39 22.68
CA GLN A 32 -47.49 -22.56 21.73
C GLN A 32 -48.47 -21.46 21.28
N THR A 33 -48.20 -20.22 21.65
CA THR A 33 -48.88 -19.05 21.10
C THR A 33 -48.44 -18.90 19.65
N ALA A 34 -49.16 -19.55 18.74
CA ALA A 34 -49.03 -19.35 17.31
C ALA A 34 -49.51 -17.94 16.96
N PHE A 35 -48.57 -17.00 16.90
CA PHE A 35 -48.74 -15.77 16.13
C PHE A 35 -48.35 -16.05 14.67
N ALA A 36 -49.00 -15.36 13.72
CA ALA A 36 -48.91 -15.58 12.28
C ALA A 36 -49.48 -16.92 11.73
N GLN A 37 -50.76 -17.21 12.02
CA GLN A 37 -51.65 -17.85 11.02
C GLN A 37 -52.85 -16.95 10.72
N MET A 38 -52.64 -15.98 9.83
CA MET A 38 -53.72 -15.25 9.16
C MET A 38 -53.49 -15.29 7.65
N GLN A 39 -54.48 -15.80 6.91
CA GLN A 39 -54.50 -15.72 5.45
C GLN A 39 -54.88 -14.29 5.03
N THR A 40 -53.91 -13.50 4.58
CA THR A 40 -54.16 -12.24 3.87
C THR A 40 -54.24 -12.49 2.37
N SER A 41 -55.40 -12.19 1.78
CA SER A 41 -55.74 -12.53 0.40
C SER A 41 -55.40 -11.40 -0.58
N ALA A 42 -54.12 -11.03 -0.65
CA ALA A 42 -53.57 -10.25 -1.74
C ALA A 42 -52.35 -11.02 -2.29
N PRO A 43 -52.20 -11.18 -3.62
CA PRO A 43 -50.96 -11.73 -4.15
C PRO A 43 -49.83 -10.73 -3.85
N ALA A 44 -48.93 -11.11 -2.94
CA ALA A 44 -47.70 -10.36 -2.73
C ALA A 44 -46.94 -10.28 -4.07
N THR A 45 -46.45 -9.09 -4.44
CA THR A 45 -45.64 -8.86 -5.65
C THR A 45 -44.34 -9.65 -5.68
N CYS A 46 -43.99 -10.30 -4.57
CA CYS A 46 -42.90 -11.26 -4.41
C CYS A 46 -43.23 -12.68 -4.93
N ALA A 47 -44.51 -13.03 -5.02
CA ALA A 47 -44.96 -14.35 -5.49
C ALA A 47 -44.93 -14.52 -7.02
N GLU A 48 -44.78 -13.42 -7.77
CA GLU A 48 -44.92 -13.41 -9.22
C GLU A 48 -43.58 -13.74 -9.91
N ILE A 49 -43.34 -15.04 -10.10
CA ILE A 49 -42.20 -15.57 -10.85
C ILE A 49 -42.54 -15.56 -12.36
N THR A 50 -42.04 -14.55 -13.07
CA THR A 50 -42.34 -14.33 -14.51
C THR A 50 -41.32 -14.96 -15.45
N ALA A 51 -40.09 -15.23 -14.98
CA ALA A 51 -39.00 -15.82 -15.75
C ALA A 51 -38.31 -16.97 -14.97
N PRO A 52 -38.99 -18.12 -14.79
CA PRO A 52 -38.52 -19.22 -13.93
C PRO A 52 -37.06 -19.63 -14.13
N LEU A 53 -36.46 -20.20 -13.09
CA LEU A 53 -35.11 -20.76 -13.17
C LEU A 53 -35.05 -21.93 -14.16
N THR A 54 -34.01 -21.95 -14.97
CA THR A 54 -33.58 -23.10 -15.76
C THR A 54 -33.06 -24.22 -14.85
N ALA A 55 -32.87 -25.41 -15.40
CA ALA A 55 -32.32 -26.53 -14.65
C ALA A 55 -30.90 -26.25 -14.09
N GLU A 56 -30.08 -25.45 -14.78
CA GLU A 56 -28.74 -25.07 -14.31
C GLU A 56 -28.82 -24.04 -13.18
N GLU A 57 -29.65 -23.00 -13.35
CA GLU A 57 -29.93 -21.98 -12.32
C GLU A 57 -30.54 -22.58 -11.05
N GLN A 58 -31.40 -23.60 -11.18
CA GLN A 58 -31.96 -24.32 -10.03
C GLN A 58 -30.87 -25.02 -9.21
N ILE A 59 -29.83 -25.55 -9.86
CA ILE A 59 -28.67 -26.15 -9.18
C ILE A 59 -27.85 -25.07 -8.47
N TYR A 60 -27.67 -23.89 -9.07
CA TYR A 60 -27.02 -22.77 -8.38
C TYR A 60 -27.81 -22.36 -7.13
N ALA A 61 -29.13 -22.17 -7.25
CA ALA A 61 -29.99 -21.80 -6.13
C ALA A 61 -29.93 -22.84 -4.99
N GLN A 62 -29.99 -24.14 -5.32
CA GLN A 62 -29.84 -25.22 -4.36
C GLN A 62 -28.44 -25.23 -3.70
N THR A 63 -27.37 -25.03 -4.48
CA THR A 63 -26.00 -25.00 -3.96
C THR A 63 -25.80 -23.83 -2.99
N ALA A 64 -26.28 -22.64 -3.36
CA ALA A 64 -26.19 -21.45 -2.52
C ALA A 64 -27.02 -21.57 -1.23
N TRP A 65 -28.20 -22.20 -1.30
CA TRP A 65 -29.00 -22.48 -0.10
C TRP A 65 -28.35 -23.50 0.84
N GLN A 66 -27.60 -24.47 0.31
CA GLN A 66 -26.91 -25.47 1.12
C GLN A 66 -25.91 -24.87 2.13
N TYR A 67 -25.29 -23.72 1.81
CA TYR A 67 -24.46 -22.98 2.75
C TYR A 67 -25.23 -22.63 4.04
N PHE A 68 -26.45 -22.10 3.89
CA PHE A 68 -27.29 -21.68 5.02
C PHE A 68 -27.86 -22.88 5.79
N LEU A 69 -28.13 -24.01 5.11
CA LEU A 69 -28.48 -25.25 5.79
C LEU A 69 -27.35 -25.77 6.69
N ASN A 70 -26.10 -25.64 6.24
CA ASN A 70 -24.92 -26.09 7.00
C ASN A 70 -24.55 -25.15 8.16
N ASN A 71 -24.84 -23.85 8.02
CA ASN A 71 -24.38 -22.80 8.94
C ASN A 71 -25.49 -22.19 9.82
N TYR A 72 -26.68 -22.79 9.84
CA TYR A 72 -27.82 -22.36 10.67
C TYR A 72 -27.65 -22.76 12.13
N GLN A 73 -27.94 -21.81 13.03
CA GLN A 73 -27.86 -21.96 14.48
C GLN A 73 -29.27 -22.08 15.07
N PRO A 74 -29.73 -23.29 15.48
CA PRO A 74 -31.11 -23.52 15.91
C PRO A 74 -31.56 -22.69 17.12
N GLU A 75 -30.65 -22.39 18.04
CA GLU A 75 -30.88 -21.71 19.31
C GLU A 75 -31.23 -20.21 19.15
N THR A 76 -30.74 -19.58 18.08
CA THR A 76 -30.92 -18.15 17.78
C THR A 76 -31.67 -17.90 16.48
N GLY A 77 -31.72 -18.88 15.58
CA GLY A 77 -32.18 -18.71 14.19
C GLY A 77 -31.21 -17.96 13.28
N PHE A 78 -30.01 -17.61 13.74
CA PHE A 78 -28.99 -16.93 12.94
C PHE A 78 -28.21 -17.90 12.05
N THR A 79 -27.36 -17.36 11.18
CA THR A 79 -26.45 -18.13 10.33
C THR A 79 -25.04 -17.56 10.38
N ASN A 80 -24.02 -18.41 10.33
CA ASN A 80 -22.62 -17.98 10.33
C ASN A 80 -22.25 -17.15 9.09
N SER A 81 -21.46 -16.09 9.27
CA SER A 81 -20.92 -15.26 8.18
C SER A 81 -19.89 -16.02 7.33
N SER A 82 -19.07 -16.85 7.99
CA SER A 82 -18.09 -17.77 7.40
C SER A 82 -18.36 -19.20 7.86
N ASN A 83 -18.11 -20.17 6.99
CA ASN A 83 -18.36 -21.57 7.28
C ASN A 83 -17.64 -22.05 8.55
N ASP A 84 -18.34 -22.83 9.40
CA ASP A 84 -17.85 -23.38 10.68
C ASP A 84 -17.34 -22.36 11.71
N TYR A 85 -17.64 -21.07 11.54
CA TYR A 85 -17.23 -20.01 12.47
C TYR A 85 -18.45 -19.25 13.02
N PRO A 86 -18.85 -19.48 14.30
CA PRO A 86 -20.12 -18.98 14.83
C PRO A 86 -20.09 -17.48 15.16
N SER A 87 -19.99 -16.65 14.13
CA SER A 87 -19.89 -15.20 14.16
C SER A 87 -20.74 -14.60 13.04
N GLY A 88 -21.32 -13.42 13.26
CA GLY A 88 -22.16 -12.74 12.28
C GLY A 88 -22.35 -11.26 12.60
N THR A 89 -22.28 -10.44 11.55
CA THR A 89 -22.61 -9.01 11.60
C THR A 89 -24.10 -8.80 11.30
N LEU A 90 -24.59 -7.56 11.42
CA LEU A 90 -25.95 -7.26 10.95
C LEU A 90 -26.03 -7.32 9.41
N TRP A 91 -24.93 -7.02 8.69
CA TRP A 91 -24.87 -7.22 7.23
C TRP A 91 -25.14 -8.68 6.85
N ASP A 92 -24.52 -9.63 7.56
CA ASP A 92 -24.72 -11.07 7.34
C ASP A 92 -26.15 -11.52 7.69
N MET A 93 -26.72 -10.96 8.76
CA MET A 93 -28.12 -11.21 9.15
C MET A 93 -29.11 -10.71 8.09
N GLY A 94 -28.86 -9.53 7.50
CA GLY A 94 -29.63 -9.01 6.37
C GLY A 94 -29.51 -9.91 5.13
N ASN A 95 -28.29 -10.32 4.78
CA ASN A 95 -28.05 -11.28 3.68
C ASN A 95 -28.78 -12.61 3.88
N TYR A 96 -28.85 -13.12 5.12
CA TYR A 96 -29.63 -14.33 5.41
C TYR A 96 -31.13 -14.14 5.23
N LEU A 97 -31.70 -13.00 5.65
CA LEU A 97 -33.13 -12.71 5.44
C LEU A 97 -33.48 -12.63 3.95
N MET A 98 -32.62 -11.98 3.16
CA MET A 98 -32.76 -11.91 1.70
C MET A 98 -32.65 -13.29 1.05
N ALA A 99 -31.70 -14.12 1.49
CA ALA A 99 -31.55 -15.50 1.07
C ALA A 99 -32.75 -16.38 1.45
N LEU A 100 -33.28 -16.23 2.67
CA LEU A 100 -34.44 -16.97 3.20
C LEU A 100 -35.73 -16.62 2.44
N ASN A 101 -35.95 -15.33 2.15
CA ASN A 101 -37.03 -14.87 1.29
C ASN A 101 -36.90 -15.42 -0.14
N SER A 102 -35.68 -15.37 -0.71
CA SER A 102 -35.38 -15.90 -2.03
C SER A 102 -35.62 -17.42 -2.10
N ALA A 103 -35.14 -18.18 -1.11
CA ALA A 103 -35.36 -19.62 -1.01
C ALA A 103 -36.85 -20.00 -0.93
N ARG A 104 -37.65 -19.19 -0.22
CA ARG A 104 -39.10 -19.38 -0.11
C ARG A 104 -39.83 -19.15 -1.44
N TRP A 105 -39.48 -18.11 -2.20
CA TRP A 105 -40.15 -17.78 -3.47
C TRP A 105 -39.60 -18.54 -4.68
N LEU A 106 -38.33 -18.96 -4.65
CA LEU A 106 -37.73 -19.93 -5.57
C LEU A 106 -38.14 -21.39 -5.28
N ASN A 107 -39.01 -21.61 -4.28
CA ASN A 107 -39.54 -22.91 -3.89
C ASN A 107 -38.43 -23.94 -3.55
N LEU A 108 -37.36 -23.47 -2.90
CA LEU A 108 -36.33 -24.32 -2.27
C LEU A 108 -36.79 -24.83 -0.90
N ILE A 109 -37.59 -24.03 -0.19
CA ILE A 109 -38.25 -24.34 1.08
C ILE A 109 -39.74 -24.02 1.01
N ASP A 110 -40.54 -24.67 1.84
CA ASP A 110 -41.97 -24.38 1.95
C ASP A 110 -42.27 -23.23 2.93
N GLN A 111 -43.55 -22.85 3.06
CA GLN A 111 -43.97 -21.80 3.98
C GLN A 111 -43.70 -22.15 5.45
N GLY A 112 -43.85 -23.42 5.85
CA GLY A 112 -43.68 -23.85 7.24
C GLY A 112 -42.22 -23.82 7.68
N GLU A 113 -41.28 -24.20 6.80
CA GLU A 113 -39.85 -24.04 7.05
C GLU A 113 -39.43 -22.56 7.07
N PHE A 114 -39.96 -21.75 6.15
CA PHE A 114 -39.73 -20.29 6.17
C PHE A 114 -40.21 -19.66 7.47
N ASP A 115 -41.48 -19.89 7.86
CA ASP A 115 -42.07 -19.35 9.08
C ASP A 115 -41.30 -19.83 10.32
N TYR A 116 -40.89 -21.11 10.37
CA TYR A 116 -40.07 -21.65 11.46
C TYR A 116 -38.74 -20.90 11.60
N ARG A 117 -37.98 -20.76 10.51
CA ARG A 117 -36.67 -20.10 10.50
C ARG A 117 -36.77 -18.63 10.83
N LEU A 118 -37.73 -17.92 10.23
CA LEU A 118 -37.95 -16.49 10.49
C LEU A 118 -38.43 -16.25 11.93
N ASN A 119 -39.33 -17.08 12.47
CA ASN A 119 -39.76 -16.99 13.86
C ASN A 119 -38.59 -17.18 14.84
N GLN A 120 -37.69 -18.15 14.59
CA GLN A 120 -36.49 -18.31 15.42
C GLN A 120 -35.57 -17.09 15.31
N PHE A 121 -35.25 -16.65 14.09
CA PHE A 121 -34.40 -15.48 13.84
C PHE A 121 -34.91 -14.22 14.54
N LEU A 122 -36.21 -13.91 14.42
CA LEU A 122 -36.80 -12.72 15.06
C LEU A 122 -36.83 -12.86 16.59
N THR A 123 -37.02 -14.07 17.13
CA THR A 123 -36.91 -14.33 18.56
C THR A 123 -35.47 -14.15 19.06
N GLY A 124 -34.48 -14.66 18.33
CA GLY A 124 -33.06 -14.45 18.63
C GLY A 124 -32.67 -12.97 18.59
N LEU A 125 -33.17 -12.23 17.60
CA LEU A 125 -32.91 -10.81 17.44
C LEU A 125 -33.53 -9.96 18.56
N GLU A 126 -34.75 -10.27 19.02
CA GLU A 126 -35.36 -9.64 20.21
C GLU A 126 -34.57 -9.90 21.51
N MET A 127 -33.81 -10.99 21.58
CA MET A 127 -33.00 -11.35 22.75
C MET A 127 -31.58 -10.76 22.71
N LEU A 128 -31.15 -10.13 21.61
CA LEU A 128 -29.81 -9.56 21.53
C LEU A 128 -29.64 -8.40 22.51
N ARG A 129 -28.55 -8.45 23.29
CA ARG A 129 -28.08 -7.27 24.02
C ARG A 129 -27.59 -6.24 23.02
N LEU A 130 -28.05 -5.00 23.15
CA LEU A 130 -27.61 -3.88 22.34
C LEU A 130 -26.32 -3.27 22.92
N PHE A 131 -25.51 -2.66 22.06
CA PHE A 131 -24.41 -1.80 22.48
C PHE A 131 -24.98 -0.55 23.17
N GLU A 132 -24.55 -0.34 24.42
CA GLU A 132 -25.04 0.75 25.31
C GLU A 132 -26.56 0.84 25.38
N ASP A 133 -27.24 -0.32 25.38
CA ASP A 133 -28.70 -0.47 25.42
C ASP A 133 -29.44 0.35 24.34
N SER A 134 -28.78 0.63 23.21
CA SER A 134 -29.22 1.60 22.22
C SER A 134 -29.27 1.09 20.79
N LEU A 135 -28.19 0.48 20.28
CA LEU A 135 -28.09 -0.03 18.91
C LEU A 135 -27.40 -1.40 18.86
N PRO A 136 -27.69 -2.25 17.85
CA PRO A 136 -27.02 -3.53 17.69
C PRO A 136 -25.49 -3.39 17.59
N ASN A 137 -24.78 -4.33 18.21
CA ASN A 137 -23.32 -4.40 18.14
C ASN A 137 -22.85 -4.84 16.74
N LYS A 138 -21.63 -4.43 16.35
CA LYS A 138 -21.03 -4.80 15.06
C LYS A 138 -20.92 -6.31 14.81
N VAL A 139 -20.73 -7.11 15.86
CA VAL A 139 -20.59 -8.57 15.74
C VAL A 139 -21.29 -9.30 16.88
N TYR A 140 -21.99 -10.39 16.55
CA TYR A 140 -22.57 -11.31 17.53
C TYR A 140 -22.06 -12.73 17.28
N ASN A 141 -21.88 -13.48 18.36
CA ASN A 141 -21.72 -14.93 18.27
C ASN A 141 -23.06 -15.54 17.83
N THR A 142 -23.09 -16.21 16.68
CA THR A 142 -24.35 -16.65 16.06
C THR A 142 -25.03 -17.79 16.81
N GLU A 143 -24.26 -18.65 17.50
CA GLU A 143 -24.79 -19.77 18.29
C GLU A 143 -25.46 -19.30 19.59
N THR A 144 -24.97 -18.21 20.20
CA THR A 144 -25.37 -17.81 21.57
C THR A 144 -26.00 -16.41 21.68
N GLY A 145 -25.95 -15.59 20.63
CA GLY A 145 -26.39 -14.19 20.67
C GLY A 145 -25.50 -13.28 21.55
N GLN A 146 -24.31 -13.74 21.95
CA GLN A 146 -23.40 -12.95 22.78
C GLN A 146 -22.72 -11.84 21.99
N LEU A 147 -22.49 -10.71 22.67
CA LEU A 147 -21.64 -9.61 22.21
C LEU A 147 -20.19 -10.08 22.10
N VAL A 148 -19.58 -9.94 20.92
CA VAL A 148 -18.19 -10.33 20.67
C VAL A 148 -17.41 -9.28 19.88
N ASP A 149 -16.09 -9.46 19.79
CA ASP A 149 -15.26 -8.83 18.76
C ASP A 149 -15.21 -9.64 17.46
N TYR A 150 -14.48 -9.11 16.46
CA TYR A 150 -14.21 -9.78 15.18
C TYR A 150 -13.40 -11.09 15.31
N ALA A 151 -12.78 -11.36 16.47
CA ALA A 151 -12.13 -12.64 16.77
C ALA A 151 -13.09 -13.64 17.45
N ASN A 152 -14.38 -13.30 17.58
CA ASN A 152 -15.43 -14.06 18.28
C ASN A 152 -15.12 -14.26 19.77
N THR A 153 -14.41 -13.31 20.38
CA THR A 153 -14.15 -13.27 21.82
C THR A 153 -15.29 -12.52 22.52
N PRO A 154 -15.93 -13.08 23.57
CA PRO A 154 -16.97 -12.38 24.33
C PRO A 154 -16.50 -11.06 24.94
N ILE A 155 -17.27 -9.98 24.70
CA ILE A 155 -17.03 -8.64 25.25
C ILE A 155 -18.32 -8.13 25.91
N GLU A 156 -18.27 -7.89 27.22
CA GLU A 156 -19.45 -7.55 28.04
C GLU A 156 -20.25 -6.32 27.57
N ARG A 157 -19.55 -5.34 26.98
CA ARG A 157 -20.10 -4.07 26.46
C ARG A 157 -20.36 -4.07 24.95
N GLY A 158 -19.68 -4.93 24.18
CA GLY A 158 -19.55 -4.79 22.72
C GLY A 158 -18.48 -3.77 22.27
N ILE A 159 -18.41 -3.53 20.97
CA ILE A 159 -17.38 -2.75 20.26
C ILE A 159 -17.91 -1.54 19.47
N GLY A 160 -19.23 -1.29 19.53
CA GLY A 160 -19.93 -0.22 18.80
C GLY A 160 -20.96 -0.78 17.80
N TRP A 161 -21.60 0.08 17.01
CA TRP A 161 -22.55 -0.28 15.96
C TRP A 161 -22.05 0.14 14.56
N SER A 162 -22.54 -0.52 13.51
CA SER A 162 -22.33 -0.11 12.12
C SER A 162 -23.63 0.45 11.56
N ALA A 163 -23.58 1.68 11.03
CA ALA A 163 -24.72 2.31 10.38
C ALA A 163 -25.05 1.67 9.03
N LEU A 164 -24.04 1.14 8.32
CA LEU A 164 -24.21 0.43 7.05
C LEU A 164 -24.95 -0.90 7.24
N ASP A 165 -24.56 -1.65 8.27
CA ASP A 165 -25.18 -2.93 8.61
C ASP A 165 -26.65 -2.74 9.05
N ILE A 166 -26.93 -1.69 9.82
CA ILE A 166 -28.30 -1.29 10.16
C ILE A 166 -29.08 -0.98 8.87
N GLY A 167 -28.51 -0.22 7.93
CA GLY A 167 -29.13 0.06 6.63
C GLY A 167 -29.48 -1.22 5.83
N ARG A 168 -28.56 -2.19 5.77
CA ARG A 168 -28.78 -3.50 5.12
C ARG A 168 -29.91 -4.30 5.79
N VAL A 169 -29.98 -4.33 7.12
CA VAL A 169 -31.07 -5.00 7.84
C VAL A 169 -32.40 -4.28 7.65
N LEU A 170 -32.42 -2.94 7.63
CA LEU A 170 -33.63 -2.16 7.37
C LEU A 170 -34.18 -2.41 5.96
N ALA A 171 -33.31 -2.50 4.94
CA ALA A 171 -33.71 -2.90 3.58
C ALA A 171 -34.26 -4.34 3.55
N ALA A 172 -33.57 -5.30 4.19
CA ALA A 172 -34.04 -6.67 4.26
C ALA A 172 -35.40 -6.80 5.01
N PHE A 173 -35.60 -6.03 6.09
CA PHE A 173 -36.88 -5.97 6.80
C PHE A 173 -38.00 -5.37 5.96
N ASP A 174 -37.70 -4.40 5.09
CA ASP A 174 -38.68 -3.86 4.15
C ASP A 174 -39.14 -4.91 3.13
N VAL A 175 -38.20 -5.71 2.61
CA VAL A 175 -38.51 -6.85 1.75
C VAL A 175 -39.34 -7.90 2.51
N ILE A 176 -38.99 -8.23 3.77
CA ILE A 176 -39.77 -9.19 4.56
C ILE A 176 -41.19 -8.68 4.86
N ARG A 177 -41.37 -7.43 5.31
CA ARG A 177 -42.74 -6.90 5.58
C ARG A 177 -43.57 -6.76 4.30
N THR A 178 -42.94 -6.46 3.16
CA THR A 178 -43.62 -6.33 1.86
C THR A 178 -44.03 -7.69 1.29
N CYS A 179 -43.14 -8.69 1.38
CA CYS A 179 -43.42 -10.04 0.89
C CYS A 179 -44.28 -10.88 1.85
N HIS A 180 -44.17 -10.63 3.16
CA HIS A 180 -44.76 -11.42 4.25
C HIS A 180 -45.36 -10.48 5.32
N PRO A 181 -46.44 -9.73 4.99
CA PRO A 181 -46.99 -8.67 5.86
C PRO A 181 -47.48 -9.15 7.23
N GLN A 182 -47.67 -10.46 7.43
CA GLN A 182 -47.94 -11.04 8.75
C GLN A 182 -46.81 -10.83 9.78
N TYR A 183 -45.63 -10.37 9.34
CA TYR A 183 -44.47 -10.06 10.19
C TYR A 183 -44.27 -8.56 10.50
N GLU A 184 -45.05 -7.66 9.89
CA GLU A 184 -44.83 -6.21 9.98
C GLU A 184 -44.84 -5.67 11.43
N ASP A 185 -45.81 -6.10 12.24
CA ASP A 185 -45.92 -5.69 13.65
C ASP A 185 -44.71 -6.14 14.49
N TRP A 186 -44.15 -7.32 14.19
CA TRP A 186 -43.00 -7.87 14.92
C TRP A 186 -41.71 -7.12 14.56
N LEU A 187 -41.47 -6.92 13.26
CA LEU A 187 -40.35 -6.11 12.78
C LEU A 187 -40.40 -4.68 13.34
N SER A 188 -41.58 -4.05 13.31
CA SER A 188 -41.80 -2.72 13.88
C SER A 188 -41.53 -2.68 15.39
N LYS A 189 -41.92 -3.72 16.14
CA LYS A 189 -41.63 -3.85 17.57
C LYS A 189 -40.13 -4.00 17.86
N ILE A 190 -39.39 -4.75 17.04
CA ILE A 190 -37.92 -4.87 17.16
C ILE A 190 -37.27 -3.50 16.97
N LEU A 191 -37.59 -2.81 15.87
CA LEU A 191 -36.99 -1.50 15.57
C LEU A 191 -37.36 -0.42 16.60
N GLN A 192 -38.54 -0.49 17.23
CA GLN A 192 -38.91 0.39 18.35
C GLN A 192 -38.03 0.22 19.61
N THR A 193 -37.25 -0.85 19.71
CA THR A 193 -36.23 -1.01 20.78
C THR A 193 -34.88 -0.41 20.42
N TRP A 194 -34.66 -0.03 19.15
CA TRP A 194 -33.40 0.50 18.65
C TRP A 194 -33.46 2.03 18.55
N ASP A 195 -32.46 2.70 19.10
CA ASP A 195 -32.30 4.16 19.02
C ASP A 195 -31.63 4.53 17.68
N ILE A 196 -32.33 4.27 16.58
CA ILE A 196 -31.84 4.41 15.18
C ILE A 196 -31.40 5.85 14.88
N GLU A 197 -31.97 6.86 15.55
CA GLU A 197 -31.52 8.24 15.40
C GLU A 197 -30.05 8.45 15.84
N ARG A 198 -29.47 7.59 16.70
CA ARG A 198 -28.04 7.66 17.06
C ARG A 198 -27.09 7.35 15.93
N SER A 199 -27.51 6.60 14.92
CA SER A 199 -26.69 6.35 13.73
C SER A 199 -26.87 7.43 12.66
N LEU A 200 -27.56 8.54 12.99
CA LEU A 200 -27.79 9.68 12.11
C LEU A 200 -27.32 10.97 12.76
N ASN A 201 -26.61 11.81 12.00
CA ASN A 201 -26.30 13.17 12.43
C ASN A 201 -26.22 14.09 11.20
N ASP A 202 -26.99 15.18 11.23
CA ASP A 202 -27.07 16.18 10.16
C ASP A 202 -27.26 15.57 8.74
N GLY A 203 -28.05 14.49 8.65
CA GLY A 203 -28.38 13.77 7.42
C GLY A 203 -27.30 12.79 6.90
N HIS A 204 -26.22 12.57 7.65
CA HIS A 204 -25.19 11.57 7.37
C HIS A 204 -25.31 10.34 8.27
N LEU A 205 -24.77 9.20 7.82
CA LEU A 205 -24.68 7.96 8.60
C LEU A 205 -23.44 7.96 9.53
N TYR A 206 -23.63 7.52 10.77
CA TYR A 206 -22.61 7.44 11.81
C TYR A 206 -22.59 6.08 12.52
N GLY A 207 -21.48 5.36 12.36
CA GLY A 207 -21.15 4.20 13.19
C GLY A 207 -20.54 4.61 14.53
N ALA A 208 -20.26 3.63 15.37
CA ALA A 208 -19.52 3.81 16.62
C ALA A 208 -18.34 2.85 16.75
N THR A 209 -17.35 3.25 17.55
CA THR A 209 -16.25 2.42 18.01
C THR A 209 -15.92 2.70 19.48
N VAL A 210 -15.32 1.71 20.16
CA VAL A 210 -14.84 1.84 21.54
C VAL A 210 -13.35 2.22 21.54
N LEU A 211 -13.01 3.30 22.24
CA LEU A 211 -11.64 3.76 22.42
C LEU A 211 -10.92 3.01 23.57
N PRO A 212 -9.58 3.02 23.63
CA PRO A 212 -8.80 2.35 24.69
C PRO A 212 -9.07 2.83 26.12
N ASP A 213 -9.62 4.05 26.29
CA ASP A 213 -10.08 4.60 27.56
C ASP A 213 -11.56 4.27 27.86
N ASN A 214 -12.14 3.36 27.08
CA ASN A 214 -13.52 2.89 27.11
C ASN A 214 -14.58 3.93 26.73
N GLN A 215 -14.23 5.08 26.12
CA GLN A 215 -15.23 6.01 25.56
C GLN A 215 -15.82 5.50 24.23
N THR A 216 -17.08 5.85 23.94
CA THR A 216 -17.69 5.66 22.61
C THR A 216 -17.31 6.84 21.72
N LEU A 217 -16.70 6.55 20.56
CA LEU A 217 -16.46 7.53 19.50
C LEU A 217 -17.42 7.27 18.35
N LEU A 218 -18.19 8.29 17.96
CA LEU A 218 -18.97 8.27 16.72
C LEU A 218 -18.07 8.59 15.53
N VAL A 219 -18.23 7.83 14.44
CA VAL A 219 -17.45 7.95 13.20
C VAL A 219 -18.40 8.02 12.02
N GLN A 220 -18.18 8.96 11.10
CA GLN A 220 -18.98 9.01 9.86
C GLN A 220 -18.64 7.77 9.03
N GLU A 221 -19.65 7.01 8.66
CA GLU A 221 -19.51 5.67 8.08
C GLU A 221 -20.25 5.61 6.74
N GLY A 222 -19.73 4.82 5.79
CA GLY A 222 -20.21 4.80 4.40
C GLY A 222 -19.35 5.65 3.46
N ARG A 223 -19.21 5.14 2.23
CA ARG A 223 -18.55 5.78 1.09
C ARG A 223 -19.38 5.51 -0.17
N LEU A 224 -19.15 6.31 -1.21
CA LEU A 224 -19.88 6.25 -2.47
C LEU A 224 -20.14 4.80 -2.97
N GLY A 225 -21.41 4.51 -3.22
CA GLY A 225 -21.98 3.18 -3.46
C GLY A 225 -22.67 2.63 -2.20
N TYR A 226 -21.94 2.49 -1.10
CA TYR A 226 -22.47 1.88 0.12
C TYR A 226 -23.22 2.84 1.04
N GLU A 227 -22.83 4.12 1.09
CA GLU A 227 -23.54 5.11 1.92
C GLU A 227 -24.96 5.34 1.38
N GLU A 228 -25.10 5.46 0.07
CA GLU A 228 -26.38 5.68 -0.62
C GLU A 228 -27.27 4.45 -0.52
N TYR A 229 -26.71 3.26 -0.75
CA TYR A 229 -27.40 1.98 -0.57
C TYR A 229 -27.98 1.85 0.85
N ALA A 230 -27.13 2.02 1.88
CA ALA A 230 -27.55 1.90 3.26
C ALA A 230 -28.57 2.97 3.63
N ALA A 231 -28.38 4.22 3.19
CA ALA A 231 -29.27 5.33 3.47
C ALA A 231 -30.69 5.13 2.91
N ARG A 232 -30.85 4.49 1.76
CA ARG A 232 -32.19 4.10 1.26
C ARG A 232 -32.88 3.09 2.19
N GLY A 233 -32.13 2.18 2.82
CA GLY A 233 -32.63 1.32 3.88
C GLY A 233 -33.23 2.11 5.06
N TYR A 234 -32.62 3.23 5.45
CA TYR A 234 -33.17 4.15 6.47
C TYR A 234 -34.45 4.87 6.00
N GLU A 235 -34.48 5.31 4.74
CA GLU A 235 -35.64 6.04 4.18
C GLU A 235 -36.92 5.19 4.12
N LEU A 236 -36.81 3.88 3.86
CA LEU A 236 -37.94 2.93 3.88
C LEU A 236 -38.67 2.91 5.24
N TRP A 237 -37.97 3.25 6.32
CA TRP A 237 -38.49 3.33 7.69
C TRP A 237 -38.73 4.77 8.17
N GLY A 238 -38.67 5.75 7.26
CA GLY A 238 -38.99 7.15 7.51
C GLY A 238 -37.87 7.99 8.12
N PHE A 239 -36.65 7.44 8.23
CA PHE A 239 -35.50 8.19 8.73
C PHE A 239 -34.87 9.05 7.62
N ASN A 240 -34.50 10.29 7.96
CA ASN A 240 -33.96 11.24 6.99
C ASN A 240 -32.42 11.17 6.94
N ALA A 241 -31.90 10.58 5.86
CA ALA A 241 -30.47 10.48 5.56
C ALA A 241 -30.10 11.23 4.27
N ALA A 242 -30.73 12.38 4.00
CA ALA A 242 -30.65 13.07 2.70
C ALA A 242 -29.25 13.47 2.21
N LYS A 243 -28.24 13.56 3.10
CA LYS A 243 -26.84 13.79 2.66
C LYS A 243 -26.10 12.50 2.35
N ALA A 244 -26.42 11.42 3.06
CA ALA A 244 -25.91 10.07 2.81
C ALA A 244 -26.44 9.46 1.49
N VAL A 245 -27.63 9.85 1.02
CA VAL A 245 -28.14 9.45 -0.32
C VAL A 245 -27.50 10.25 -1.47
N SER A 246 -26.87 11.39 -1.16
CA SER A 246 -26.15 12.23 -2.12
C SER A 246 -24.72 11.71 -2.33
N PHE A 247 -24.24 11.69 -3.57
CA PHE A 247 -22.86 11.28 -3.87
C PHE A 247 -21.79 12.22 -3.31
N GLU A 248 -22.15 13.43 -2.85
CA GLU A 248 -21.17 14.39 -2.37
C GLU A 248 -20.55 13.98 -1.02
N PRO A 249 -19.21 14.06 -0.86
CA PRO A 249 -18.28 14.72 -1.77
C PRO A 249 -17.54 13.73 -2.71
N PHE A 250 -17.76 13.83 -4.03
CA PHE A 250 -17.12 12.94 -5.02
C PHE A 250 -16.43 13.66 -6.18
N LYS A 251 -15.60 12.91 -6.90
CA LYS A 251 -14.98 13.32 -8.17
C LYS A 251 -14.95 12.16 -9.16
N LEU A 252 -14.83 12.48 -10.45
CA LEU A 252 -14.57 11.47 -11.48
C LEU A 252 -13.05 11.23 -11.63
N VAL A 253 -12.69 9.97 -11.89
CA VAL A 253 -11.32 9.45 -11.94
C VAL A 253 -11.18 8.57 -13.16
N GLU A 254 -10.32 8.94 -14.11
CA GLU A 254 -10.06 8.11 -15.28
C GLU A 254 -9.27 6.85 -14.89
N ILE A 255 -9.87 5.69 -15.16
CA ILE A 255 -9.25 4.37 -15.01
C ILE A 255 -9.51 3.61 -16.30
N ASN A 256 -8.46 3.14 -16.97
CA ASN A 256 -8.53 2.42 -18.26
C ASN A 256 -9.43 3.13 -19.32
N GLY A 257 -9.46 4.47 -19.33
CA GLY A 257 -10.28 5.29 -20.23
C GLY A 257 -11.75 5.45 -19.84
N VAL A 258 -12.12 5.09 -18.60
CA VAL A 258 -13.49 5.23 -18.04
C VAL A 258 -13.44 6.18 -16.85
N GLN A 259 -14.35 7.16 -16.83
CA GLN A 259 -14.49 8.12 -15.73
C GLN A 259 -15.28 7.49 -14.57
N ILE A 260 -14.58 6.96 -13.57
CA ILE A 260 -15.14 6.29 -12.39
C ILE A 260 -15.44 7.30 -11.27
N PRO A 261 -16.63 7.29 -10.65
CA PRO A 261 -16.89 8.10 -9.46
C PRO A 261 -16.08 7.54 -8.29
N VAL A 262 -15.38 8.41 -7.58
CA VAL A 262 -14.73 8.07 -6.30
C VAL A 262 -15.12 9.08 -5.25
N ASP A 263 -15.43 8.57 -4.07
CA ASP A 263 -15.56 9.38 -2.87
C ASP A 263 -14.25 10.11 -2.58
N THR A 264 -14.31 11.38 -2.17
CA THR A 264 -13.11 12.16 -1.83
C THR A 264 -12.65 11.98 -0.39
N ARG A 265 -13.45 11.33 0.48
CA ARG A 265 -13.12 10.97 1.86
C ARG A 265 -12.21 9.74 1.91
N ASP A 266 -10.92 9.97 1.70
CA ASP A 266 -9.91 8.92 1.73
C ASP A 266 -9.46 8.52 3.16
N TYR A 267 -8.71 7.43 3.25
CA TYR A 267 -8.12 6.93 4.50
C TYR A 267 -7.24 7.97 5.22
N GLN A 268 -6.64 8.92 4.48
CA GLN A 268 -5.74 9.95 5.02
C GLN A 268 -6.48 11.00 5.83
N THR A 269 -7.62 11.42 5.30
CA THR A 269 -8.44 12.48 5.87
C THR A 269 -9.45 11.94 6.88
N THR A 270 -9.80 10.65 6.82
CA THR A 270 -10.92 10.08 7.60
C THR A 270 -10.64 8.77 8.34
N ASN A 271 -9.47 8.15 8.17
CA ASN A 271 -9.15 6.81 8.70
C ASN A 271 -10.12 5.69 8.25
N ALA A 272 -10.81 5.88 7.12
CA ALA A 272 -11.60 4.86 6.46
C ALA A 272 -11.47 4.99 4.92
N ASN A 273 -11.31 3.87 4.24
CA ASN A 273 -10.95 3.85 2.81
C ASN A 273 -12.15 4.15 1.90
N ASN A 274 -11.91 4.89 0.81
CA ASN A 274 -12.88 5.12 -0.27
C ASN A 274 -12.86 4.01 -1.33
N TYR A 275 -13.28 2.80 -0.97
CA TYR A 275 -13.37 1.68 -1.91
C TYR A 275 -14.44 1.93 -2.98
N VAL A 276 -14.10 1.66 -4.24
CA VAL A 276 -15.04 1.41 -5.34
C VAL A 276 -15.01 -0.08 -5.63
N VAL A 277 -16.05 -0.77 -5.18
CA VAL A 277 -16.25 -2.23 -5.27
C VAL A 277 -17.51 -2.54 -6.08
N SER A 278 -17.71 -3.80 -6.49
CA SER A 278 -18.86 -4.17 -7.32
C SER A 278 -20.16 -4.37 -6.52
N GLU A 279 -20.10 -4.92 -5.30
CA GLU A 279 -21.27 -5.38 -4.56
C GLU A 279 -22.30 -4.28 -4.27
N SER A 280 -21.87 -3.09 -3.85
CA SER A 280 -22.79 -1.97 -3.57
C SER A 280 -23.66 -1.59 -4.77
N TYR A 281 -23.06 -1.50 -5.97
CA TYR A 281 -23.81 -1.24 -7.21
C TYR A 281 -24.68 -2.44 -7.61
N ILE A 282 -24.21 -3.67 -7.40
CA ILE A 282 -25.00 -4.87 -7.70
C ILE A 282 -26.26 -4.91 -6.82
N LEU A 283 -26.10 -4.71 -5.50
CA LEU A 283 -27.22 -4.61 -4.56
C LEU A 283 -28.17 -3.46 -4.94
N ASP A 284 -27.67 -2.29 -5.34
CA ASP A 284 -28.54 -1.19 -5.80
C ASP A 284 -29.38 -1.56 -7.03
N GLY A 285 -28.79 -2.26 -8.00
CA GLY A 285 -29.50 -2.73 -9.20
C GLY A 285 -30.50 -3.85 -8.92
N ILE A 286 -30.14 -4.80 -8.05
CA ILE A 286 -30.96 -5.95 -7.66
C ILE A 286 -32.13 -5.53 -6.75
N GLU A 287 -31.88 -4.68 -5.75
CA GLU A 287 -32.88 -4.31 -4.77
C GLU A 287 -33.66 -3.05 -5.14
N PHE A 288 -32.99 -1.98 -5.56
CA PHE A 288 -33.62 -0.66 -5.80
C PHE A 288 -33.79 -0.31 -7.28
N GLY A 289 -33.20 -1.07 -8.20
CA GLY A 289 -33.36 -0.90 -9.65
C GLY A 289 -32.60 0.30 -10.23
N PHE A 290 -31.45 0.67 -9.65
CA PHE A 290 -30.58 1.77 -10.09
C PHE A 290 -31.28 3.15 -10.16
N GLN A 291 -31.58 3.75 -9.00
CA GLN A 291 -32.22 5.08 -8.97
C GLN A 291 -31.24 6.21 -9.33
N GLY A 292 -31.47 6.86 -10.48
CA GLY A 292 -30.75 8.05 -10.91
C GLY A 292 -29.39 7.78 -11.54
N ASP A 293 -28.40 8.62 -11.22
CA ASP A 293 -27.07 8.58 -11.87
C ASP A 293 -26.27 7.31 -11.48
N ILE A 294 -26.69 6.57 -10.44
CA ILE A 294 -26.06 5.30 -10.03
C ILE A 294 -26.09 4.23 -11.13
N ALA A 295 -27.06 4.29 -12.06
CA ALA A 295 -27.13 3.39 -13.21
C ALA A 295 -25.92 3.54 -14.15
N ASP A 296 -25.56 4.79 -14.46
CA ASP A 296 -24.38 5.12 -15.29
C ASP A 296 -23.09 4.72 -14.56
N TYR A 297 -23.04 4.94 -13.24
CA TYR A 297 -21.88 4.58 -12.42
C TYR A 297 -21.67 3.07 -12.31
N ALA A 298 -22.74 2.28 -12.14
CA ALA A 298 -22.69 0.83 -12.19
C ALA A 298 -22.21 0.32 -13.56
N ALA A 299 -22.75 0.87 -14.65
CA ALA A 299 -22.33 0.51 -16.01
C ALA A 299 -20.85 0.83 -16.27
N ARG A 300 -20.34 1.95 -15.74
CA ARG A 300 -18.91 2.34 -15.79
C ARG A 300 -18.02 1.40 -14.97
N VAL A 301 -18.46 0.98 -13.78
CA VAL A 301 -17.75 0.00 -12.94
C VAL A 301 -17.65 -1.37 -13.64
N LEU A 302 -18.63 -1.79 -14.43
CA LEU A 302 -18.52 -2.98 -15.28
C LEU A 302 -17.60 -2.75 -16.50
N GLU A 303 -17.77 -1.65 -17.22
CA GLU A 303 -16.99 -1.32 -18.42
C GLU A 303 -15.48 -1.15 -18.14
N VAL A 304 -15.09 -0.58 -17.00
CA VAL A 304 -13.67 -0.43 -16.65
C VAL A 304 -12.98 -1.76 -16.37
N GLN A 305 -13.71 -2.71 -15.77
CA GLN A 305 -13.24 -4.08 -15.55
C GLN A 305 -13.09 -4.84 -16.87
N LYS A 306 -14.06 -4.68 -17.78
CA LYS A 306 -13.98 -5.17 -19.16
C LYS A 306 -12.76 -4.60 -19.90
N ARG A 307 -12.50 -3.30 -19.81
CA ARG A 307 -11.33 -2.68 -20.48
C ARG A 307 -10.00 -3.11 -19.90
N ARG A 308 -9.92 -3.38 -18.59
CA ARG A 308 -8.73 -4.03 -18.01
C ARG A 308 -8.52 -5.41 -18.64
N TYR A 309 -9.56 -6.22 -18.78
CA TYR A 309 -9.46 -7.51 -19.47
C TYR A 309 -9.04 -7.37 -20.94
N GLU A 310 -9.65 -6.48 -21.72
CA GLU A 310 -9.29 -6.25 -23.13
C GLU A 310 -7.83 -5.80 -23.30
N GLN A 311 -7.28 -5.03 -22.35
CA GLN A 311 -5.90 -4.53 -22.39
C GLN A 311 -4.85 -5.50 -21.87
N THR A 312 -5.22 -6.42 -20.96
CA THR A 312 -4.24 -7.25 -20.20
C THR A 312 -4.44 -8.75 -20.33
N GLY A 313 -5.61 -9.20 -20.80
CA GLY A 313 -6.06 -10.59 -20.74
C GLY A 313 -6.54 -11.04 -19.35
N GLN A 314 -6.44 -10.20 -18.31
CA GLN A 314 -6.81 -10.56 -16.94
C GLN A 314 -8.32 -10.36 -16.70
N LEU A 315 -9.05 -11.47 -16.53
CA LEU A 315 -10.44 -11.42 -16.06
C LEU A 315 -10.50 -10.72 -14.70
N THR A 316 -11.47 -9.84 -14.53
CA THR A 316 -11.61 -8.91 -13.41
C THR A 316 -13.08 -8.81 -12.98
N ALA A 317 -13.40 -9.28 -11.77
CA ALA A 317 -14.69 -9.03 -11.11
C ALA A 317 -14.40 -8.69 -9.64
N VAL A 318 -13.99 -7.45 -9.39
CA VAL A 318 -13.41 -7.04 -8.10
C VAL A 318 -14.49 -6.53 -7.14
N THR A 319 -14.49 -7.11 -5.96
CA THR A 319 -15.23 -6.66 -4.78
C THR A 319 -14.49 -7.18 -3.53
N GLU A 320 -14.95 -6.76 -2.37
CA GLU A 320 -14.54 -7.27 -1.07
C GLU A 320 -15.02 -8.71 -0.82
N ASP A 321 -14.11 -9.57 -0.40
CA ASP A 321 -14.36 -10.98 -0.17
C ASP A 321 -13.56 -11.51 1.01
N ASN A 322 -14.12 -12.51 1.70
CA ASN A 322 -13.30 -13.39 2.53
C ASN A 322 -12.34 -14.20 1.65
N ILE A 323 -11.17 -14.51 2.19
CA ILE A 323 -10.18 -15.36 1.53
C ILE A 323 -9.79 -16.54 2.43
N ASP A 324 -9.43 -17.67 1.82
CA ASP A 324 -9.09 -18.94 2.49
C ASP A 324 -7.72 -18.98 3.21
N GLN A 325 -7.07 -17.84 3.34
CA GLN A 325 -5.78 -17.65 4.00
C GLN A 325 -5.67 -16.24 4.59
N ALA A 326 -4.71 -15.98 5.48
CA ALA A 326 -4.52 -14.65 6.06
C ALA A 326 -4.28 -13.58 4.96
N PRO A 327 -4.89 -12.38 5.06
CA PRO A 327 -5.63 -11.82 6.20
C PRO A 327 -7.11 -12.23 6.35
N TYR A 328 -7.62 -13.24 5.65
CA TYR A 328 -8.99 -13.77 5.71
C TYR A 328 -10.12 -12.86 5.20
N PHE A 329 -9.85 -11.57 4.98
CA PHE A 329 -10.75 -10.64 4.30
C PHE A 329 -9.93 -9.59 3.54
N LEU A 330 -10.34 -9.27 2.30
CA LEU A 330 -9.69 -8.27 1.45
C LEU A 330 -10.71 -7.49 0.63
N TYR A 331 -10.50 -6.19 0.51
CA TYR A 331 -11.19 -5.34 -0.45
C TYR A 331 -10.46 -5.39 -1.78
N ASN A 332 -10.95 -6.16 -2.76
CA ASN A 332 -10.53 -6.00 -4.15
C ASN A 332 -11.37 -4.91 -4.79
N THR A 333 -10.72 -3.89 -5.36
CA THR A 333 -11.40 -2.66 -5.77
C THR A 333 -11.09 -2.30 -7.21
N VAL A 334 -12.03 -1.61 -7.86
CA VAL A 334 -11.74 -0.80 -9.05
C VAL A 334 -10.84 0.36 -8.64
N TYR A 335 -11.16 1.00 -7.50
CA TYR A 335 -10.37 2.08 -6.92
C TYR A 335 -10.38 2.05 -5.39
N ALA A 336 -9.25 2.34 -4.74
CA ALA A 336 -9.22 2.74 -3.32
C ALA A 336 -8.02 3.66 -3.04
N ASN A 337 -8.21 4.69 -2.22
CA ASN A 337 -7.33 5.83 -1.88
C ASN A 337 -6.26 6.18 -2.95
N GLY A 338 -6.64 6.09 -4.23
CA GLY A 338 -5.78 6.32 -5.39
C GLY A 338 -5.53 5.15 -6.38
N VAL A 339 -5.53 3.85 -6.01
CA VAL A 339 -5.03 2.79 -6.95
C VAL A 339 -6.20 2.52 -7.83
N PRO A 340 -6.06 2.56 -9.15
CA PRO A 340 -6.80 1.60 -9.94
C PRO A 340 -6.34 0.18 -9.58
N TRP A 341 -7.27 -0.70 -9.21
CA TRP A 341 -7.02 -2.13 -8.93
C TRP A 341 -6.34 -2.44 -7.58
N ALA A 342 -6.73 -1.72 -6.52
CA ALA A 342 -6.25 -1.99 -5.16
C ALA A 342 -6.78 -3.33 -4.63
N THR A 343 -5.93 -4.04 -3.88
CA THR A 343 -6.32 -5.16 -3.02
C THR A 343 -5.77 -4.87 -1.64
N ILE A 344 -6.63 -4.49 -0.70
CA ILE A 344 -6.21 -3.98 0.63
C ILE A 344 -7.03 -4.54 1.80
N THR A 345 -6.48 -4.47 3.00
CA THR A 345 -7.22 -4.64 4.27
C THR A 345 -8.00 -3.36 4.63
N ASP A 346 -8.83 -3.44 5.67
CA ASP A 346 -9.45 -2.29 6.32
C ASP A 346 -8.43 -1.23 6.78
N ARG A 347 -7.20 -1.66 7.10
CA ARG A 347 -6.07 -0.83 7.53
C ARG A 347 -5.25 -0.24 6.38
N ASN A 348 -5.74 -0.35 5.14
CA ASN A 348 -5.05 0.12 3.94
C ASN A 348 -3.72 -0.62 3.65
N GLU A 349 -3.55 -1.85 4.17
CA GLU A 349 -2.36 -2.69 3.94
C GLU A 349 -2.51 -3.44 2.60
N SER A 350 -1.47 -3.44 1.75
CA SER A 350 -1.55 -3.97 0.38
C SER A 350 -1.30 -5.47 0.29
N HIS A 351 -2.20 -6.18 -0.40
CA HIS A 351 -2.15 -7.62 -0.66
C HIS A 351 -2.37 -7.93 -2.16
N SER A 352 -1.74 -7.16 -3.07
CA SER A 352 -1.97 -7.26 -4.52
C SER A 352 -1.80 -8.66 -5.14
N ALA A 353 -0.95 -9.51 -4.56
CA ALA A 353 -0.74 -10.90 -5.00
C ALA A 353 -1.92 -11.84 -4.69
N LEU A 354 -2.83 -11.40 -3.82
CA LEU A 354 -4.04 -12.13 -3.42
C LEU A 354 -5.30 -11.57 -4.10
N ARG A 355 -5.17 -10.74 -5.15
CA ARG A 355 -6.34 -10.21 -5.87
C ARG A 355 -7.17 -11.36 -6.44
N SER A 356 -8.49 -11.29 -6.29
CA SER A 356 -9.42 -12.31 -6.78
C SER A 356 -10.51 -11.77 -7.70
N ILE A 357 -10.95 -12.65 -8.61
CA ILE A 357 -12.21 -12.57 -9.36
C ILE A 357 -13.30 -13.11 -8.42
N SER A 358 -14.27 -12.29 -8.06
CA SER A 358 -15.35 -12.63 -7.12
C SER A 358 -16.49 -13.36 -7.80
N THR A 359 -16.92 -14.50 -7.23
CA THR A 359 -18.05 -15.30 -7.75
C THR A 359 -19.36 -14.51 -7.69
N LYS A 360 -19.67 -13.88 -6.54
CA LYS A 360 -20.90 -13.09 -6.35
C LYS A 360 -20.96 -11.88 -7.30
N ALA A 361 -19.84 -11.20 -7.53
CA ALA A 361 -19.80 -10.05 -8.43
C ALA A 361 -20.00 -10.48 -9.90
N ALA A 362 -19.39 -11.58 -10.32
CA ALA A 362 -19.55 -12.13 -11.67
C ALA A 362 -20.99 -12.62 -11.94
N PHE A 363 -21.66 -13.25 -10.95
CA PHE A 363 -23.10 -13.52 -11.03
C PHE A 363 -23.90 -12.22 -11.15
N GLY A 364 -23.66 -11.24 -10.28
CA GLY A 364 -24.41 -9.98 -10.27
C GLY A 364 -24.31 -9.23 -11.60
N TRP A 365 -23.10 -9.05 -12.13
CA TRP A 365 -22.91 -8.41 -13.43
C TRP A 365 -23.57 -9.18 -14.58
N HIS A 366 -23.59 -10.51 -14.55
CA HIS A 366 -24.23 -11.32 -15.57
C HIS A 366 -25.76 -11.14 -15.60
N TYR A 367 -26.42 -11.18 -14.44
CA TYR A 367 -27.88 -11.08 -14.40
C TYR A 367 -28.41 -9.64 -14.50
N LEU A 368 -27.62 -8.64 -14.09
CA LEU A 368 -27.94 -7.21 -14.32
C LEU A 368 -27.68 -6.78 -15.77
N TYR A 369 -26.68 -7.35 -16.44
CA TYR A 369 -26.32 -7.02 -17.82
C TYR A 369 -26.25 -8.29 -18.71
N PRO A 370 -27.37 -9.00 -18.91
CA PRO A 370 -27.39 -10.32 -19.58
C PRO A 370 -26.93 -10.28 -21.03
N ASP A 371 -27.02 -9.13 -21.70
CA ASP A 371 -26.53 -8.96 -23.07
C ASP A 371 -25.01 -8.67 -23.15
N ASN A 372 -24.34 -8.35 -22.03
CA ASN A 372 -22.92 -7.98 -22.01
C ASN A 372 -22.00 -9.21 -22.10
N ASP A 373 -21.26 -9.33 -23.20
CA ASP A 373 -20.37 -10.49 -23.47
C ASP A 373 -19.24 -10.65 -22.45
N TYR A 374 -18.76 -9.56 -21.84
CA TYR A 374 -17.77 -9.65 -20.76
C TYR A 374 -18.39 -10.20 -19.48
N ALA A 375 -19.61 -9.77 -19.14
CA ALA A 375 -20.33 -10.31 -17.97
C ALA A 375 -20.64 -11.81 -18.14
N LYS A 376 -21.01 -12.25 -19.34
CA LYS A 376 -21.10 -13.69 -19.69
C LYS A 376 -19.77 -14.40 -19.51
N THR A 377 -18.66 -13.81 -19.96
CA THR A 377 -17.31 -14.39 -19.84
C THR A 377 -16.88 -14.55 -18.37
N LEU A 378 -17.18 -13.57 -17.52
CA LEU A 378 -16.94 -13.65 -16.08
C LEU A 378 -17.77 -14.76 -15.44
N PHE A 379 -19.06 -14.84 -15.76
CA PHE A 379 -19.97 -15.86 -15.23
C PHE A 379 -19.53 -17.28 -15.61
N GLU A 380 -19.19 -17.53 -16.88
CA GLU A 380 -18.69 -18.83 -17.32
C GLU A 380 -17.38 -19.25 -16.63
N ALA A 381 -16.56 -18.29 -16.16
CA ALA A 381 -15.35 -18.58 -15.38
C ALA A 381 -15.62 -18.97 -13.92
N VAL A 382 -16.79 -18.62 -13.35
CA VAL A 382 -17.09 -18.81 -11.91
C VAL A 382 -18.27 -19.73 -11.60
N LYS A 383 -19.19 -19.97 -12.55
CA LYS A 383 -20.48 -20.65 -12.31
C LYS A 383 -20.37 -22.09 -11.76
N ASP A 384 -19.20 -22.71 -11.93
CA ASP A 384 -18.90 -24.05 -11.42
C ASP A 384 -18.06 -24.06 -10.14
N LEU A 385 -17.63 -22.91 -9.60
CA LEU A 385 -16.81 -22.77 -8.38
C LEU A 385 -17.59 -23.10 -7.11
N ARG A 386 -17.77 -24.40 -6.87
CA ARG A 386 -18.57 -24.95 -5.77
C ARG A 386 -17.75 -25.92 -4.95
N SER A 387 -18.05 -26.01 -3.66
CA SER A 387 -17.41 -26.99 -2.80
C SER A 387 -17.71 -28.43 -3.26
N PRO A 388 -16.72 -29.34 -3.33
CA PRO A 388 -16.92 -30.72 -3.81
C PRO A 388 -17.93 -31.56 -3.01
N ASP A 389 -18.20 -31.17 -1.76
CA ASP A 389 -19.21 -31.78 -0.88
C ASP A 389 -20.61 -31.14 -1.03
N GLY A 390 -20.75 -30.12 -1.88
CA GLY A 390 -21.98 -29.35 -2.08
C GLY A 390 -22.21 -28.22 -1.07
N GLY A 391 -21.27 -27.93 -0.16
CA GLY A 391 -21.45 -26.98 0.94
C GLY A 391 -21.63 -25.49 0.58
N GLY A 392 -21.59 -25.12 -0.70
CA GLY A 392 -21.82 -23.76 -1.18
C GLY A 392 -20.94 -23.38 -2.38
N PHE A 393 -21.12 -22.15 -2.86
CA PHE A 393 -20.19 -21.49 -3.78
C PHE A 393 -18.97 -20.95 -3.04
N TYR A 394 -17.81 -21.15 -3.64
CA TYR A 394 -16.55 -20.53 -3.24
C TYR A 394 -16.53 -19.03 -3.60
N ALA A 395 -15.87 -18.23 -2.77
CA ALA A 395 -15.83 -16.78 -2.91
C ALA A 395 -15.22 -16.30 -4.24
N GLY A 396 -14.26 -17.03 -4.85
CA GLY A 396 -13.72 -16.63 -6.15
C GLY A 396 -12.53 -17.43 -6.68
N LEU A 397 -11.78 -16.81 -7.59
CA LEU A 397 -10.50 -17.28 -8.15
C LEU A 397 -9.41 -16.23 -7.95
N TYR A 398 -8.23 -16.62 -7.46
CA TYR A 398 -7.07 -15.73 -7.39
C TYR A 398 -6.53 -15.41 -8.79
N GLU A 399 -6.29 -14.13 -9.10
CA GLU A 399 -5.81 -13.69 -10.42
C GLU A 399 -4.46 -14.30 -10.78
N GLU A 400 -3.46 -14.23 -9.89
CA GLU A 400 -2.09 -14.66 -10.19
C GLU A 400 -1.94 -16.19 -10.34
N THR A 401 -2.65 -16.95 -9.50
CA THR A 401 -2.47 -18.42 -9.41
C THR A 401 -3.54 -19.21 -10.17
N GLN A 402 -4.67 -18.58 -10.49
CA GLN A 402 -5.89 -19.23 -10.99
C GLN A 402 -6.41 -20.35 -10.07
N ALA A 403 -5.98 -20.36 -8.79
CA ALA A 403 -6.50 -21.27 -7.78
C ALA A 403 -7.84 -20.75 -7.23
N PRO A 404 -8.80 -21.62 -6.91
CA PRO A 404 -10.01 -21.23 -6.18
C PRO A 404 -9.62 -20.60 -4.83
N ASN A 405 -10.23 -19.47 -4.51
CA ASN A 405 -10.35 -18.98 -3.15
C ASN A 405 -11.49 -19.78 -2.50
N THR A 406 -11.14 -20.79 -1.71
CA THR A 406 -12.07 -21.78 -1.15
C THR A 406 -12.90 -21.30 0.03
N ALA A 407 -12.86 -20.00 0.36
CA ALA A 407 -13.71 -19.42 1.40
C ALA A 407 -15.20 -19.62 1.07
N LEU A 408 -15.97 -20.09 2.05
CA LEU A 408 -17.41 -20.27 1.99
C LEU A 408 -18.07 -19.27 2.96
N THR A 409 -18.94 -18.40 2.43
CA THR A 409 -19.54 -17.30 3.20
C THR A 409 -21.04 -17.13 2.96
N GLY A 410 -21.71 -16.55 3.96
CA GLY A 410 -23.12 -16.17 3.87
C GLY A 410 -23.36 -15.01 2.91
N ASN A 411 -22.40 -14.09 2.79
CA ASN A 411 -22.46 -12.99 1.82
C ASN A 411 -22.45 -13.52 0.38
N THR A 412 -21.46 -14.33 -0.02
CA THR A 412 -21.36 -14.87 -1.39
C THR A 412 -22.59 -15.68 -1.77
N ASN A 413 -23.02 -16.59 -0.89
CA ASN A 413 -24.13 -17.50 -1.18
C ASN A 413 -25.50 -16.80 -1.07
N GLY A 414 -25.66 -15.85 -0.15
CA GLY A 414 -26.88 -15.07 -0.01
C GLY A 414 -27.14 -14.17 -1.21
N LEU A 415 -26.13 -13.43 -1.67
CA LEU A 415 -26.25 -12.55 -2.82
C LEU A 415 -26.53 -13.35 -4.11
N ILE A 416 -25.93 -14.53 -4.30
CA ILE A 416 -26.25 -15.42 -5.43
C ILE A 416 -27.74 -15.84 -5.42
N LEU A 417 -28.31 -16.19 -4.27
CA LEU A 417 -29.74 -16.50 -4.14
C LEU A 417 -30.63 -15.31 -4.49
N GLU A 418 -30.27 -14.13 -3.98
CA GLU A 418 -30.99 -12.87 -4.21
C GLU A 418 -30.99 -12.48 -5.69
N ILE A 419 -29.84 -12.59 -6.37
CA ILE A 419 -29.70 -12.36 -7.80
C ILE A 419 -30.55 -13.34 -8.63
N LEU A 420 -30.56 -14.62 -8.26
CA LEU A 420 -31.39 -15.62 -8.95
C LEU A 420 -32.88 -15.36 -8.74
N TYR A 421 -33.28 -14.85 -7.58
CA TYR A 421 -34.66 -14.45 -7.31
C TYR A 421 -35.08 -13.18 -8.08
N TYR A 422 -34.21 -12.17 -8.15
CA TYR A 422 -34.37 -11.00 -9.05
C TYR A 422 -34.59 -11.44 -10.50
N LYS A 423 -33.74 -12.35 -11.00
CA LYS A 423 -33.89 -12.92 -12.35
C LYS A 423 -35.22 -13.65 -12.50
N ALA A 424 -35.60 -14.47 -11.52
CA ALA A 424 -36.83 -15.25 -11.55
C ALA A 424 -38.10 -14.39 -11.64
N ARG A 425 -38.06 -13.17 -11.08
CA ARG A 425 -39.12 -12.15 -11.17
C ARG A 425 -39.13 -11.38 -12.50
N GLY A 426 -38.26 -11.71 -13.45
CA GLY A 426 -38.15 -11.03 -14.74
C GLY A 426 -37.30 -9.76 -14.66
N ASN A 427 -36.17 -9.86 -13.95
CA ASN A 427 -35.21 -8.78 -13.72
C ASN A 427 -35.88 -7.54 -13.09
N GLN A 428 -36.75 -7.78 -12.10
CA GLN A 428 -37.48 -6.73 -11.39
C GLN A 428 -36.89 -6.50 -10.00
N PRO A 429 -36.66 -5.23 -9.59
CA PRO A 429 -36.06 -4.91 -8.31
C PRO A 429 -36.89 -5.43 -7.14
N LEU A 430 -36.22 -5.84 -6.06
CA LEU A 430 -36.87 -6.45 -4.89
C LEU A 430 -37.69 -5.44 -4.08
N ILE A 431 -37.26 -4.18 -4.06
CA ILE A 431 -37.89 -3.03 -3.39
C ILE A 431 -38.45 -2.10 -4.47
N GLY A 432 -39.65 -1.55 -4.25
CA GLY A 432 -40.25 -0.60 -5.18
C GLY A 432 -39.58 0.78 -5.11
N SER A 433 -39.45 1.47 -6.24
CA SER A 433 -38.86 2.83 -6.30
C SER A 433 -39.66 3.94 -5.60
N ASN A 434 -40.79 3.61 -4.97
CA ASN A 434 -41.64 4.56 -4.27
C ASN A 434 -41.23 4.62 -2.79
N GLY A 435 -40.61 5.73 -2.37
CA GLY A 435 -40.31 6.02 -0.95
C GLY A 435 -38.84 6.23 -0.62
N VAL A 436 -37.94 6.00 -1.59
CA VAL A 436 -36.49 6.27 -1.46
C VAL A 436 -36.08 7.45 -2.35
N SER A 437 -35.07 8.19 -1.92
CA SER A 437 -34.54 9.34 -2.66
C SER A 437 -33.64 8.90 -3.80
N VAL A 438 -33.66 9.67 -4.89
CA VAL A 438 -32.78 9.48 -6.04
C VAL A 438 -31.40 10.04 -5.72
N SER A 439 -30.37 9.20 -5.80
CA SER A 439 -28.98 9.63 -5.63
C SER A 439 -28.57 10.55 -6.77
N THR A 440 -28.14 11.76 -6.41
CA THR A 440 -27.70 12.82 -7.33
C THR A 440 -26.50 13.55 -6.75
N GLY A 441 -25.72 14.19 -7.62
CA GLY A 441 -24.55 14.99 -7.24
C GLY A 441 -24.07 15.85 -8.41
N GLN A 442 -23.10 16.72 -8.17
CA GLN A 442 -22.44 17.51 -9.20
C GLN A 442 -20.92 17.38 -8.99
N PRO A 443 -20.23 16.53 -9.78
CA PRO A 443 -18.86 16.13 -9.49
C PRO A 443 -17.98 17.36 -9.30
N GLY A 444 -17.17 17.34 -8.23
CA GLY A 444 -16.15 18.36 -8.01
C GLY A 444 -15.27 18.53 -9.26
N LYS A 445 -14.87 19.79 -9.55
CA LYS A 445 -14.16 20.20 -10.78
C LYS A 445 -13.21 19.12 -11.30
N GLU A 446 -13.36 18.77 -12.58
CA GLU A 446 -12.65 17.67 -13.23
C GLU A 446 -11.14 17.67 -12.89
N ALA A 447 -10.74 16.64 -12.14
CA ALA A 447 -9.35 16.24 -12.05
C ALA A 447 -9.10 15.24 -13.17
N VAL A 448 -8.28 15.60 -14.16
CA VAL A 448 -7.74 14.62 -15.11
C VAL A 448 -6.87 13.66 -14.30
N VAL A 449 -7.26 12.39 -14.24
CA VAL A 449 -6.51 11.39 -13.47
C VAL A 449 -5.56 10.65 -14.39
N SER A 450 -4.29 10.68 -13.99
CA SER A 450 -3.35 9.60 -14.25
C SER A 450 -3.12 8.82 -12.95
N PRO A 451 -2.81 7.52 -13.03
CA PRO A 451 -3.16 6.57 -11.96
C PRO A 451 -2.22 6.55 -10.74
N ARG A 452 -2.79 6.14 -9.58
CA ARG A 452 -2.18 5.79 -8.26
C ARG A 452 -2.25 6.90 -7.17
N THR A 453 -2.22 6.67 -5.83
CA THR A 453 -1.67 5.50 -5.09
C THR A 453 -1.32 5.61 -3.59
N HIS A 454 -2.28 5.79 -2.66
CA HIS A 454 -2.26 5.34 -1.25
C HIS A 454 -1.06 5.86 -0.49
N SER A 455 -1.33 6.82 0.38
CA SER A 455 -0.57 6.97 1.59
C SER A 455 -1.40 6.49 2.79
N THR A 456 -0.74 6.31 3.93
CA THR A 456 -1.32 6.21 5.28
C THR A 456 -0.91 7.49 6.04
N SER A 457 -1.87 8.14 6.72
CA SER A 457 -1.86 9.55 7.21
C SER A 457 -0.94 10.57 6.50
N THR A 458 -1.50 11.48 5.67
CA THR A 458 -0.70 12.60 5.14
C THR A 458 -1.51 13.88 4.85
N PRO A 459 -0.99 15.08 5.23
CA PRO A 459 -1.61 16.39 4.97
C PRO A 459 -1.61 16.81 3.47
N PRO A 460 -2.09 18.03 3.10
CA PRO A 460 -2.63 18.29 1.77
C PRO A 460 -1.63 18.01 0.64
N ALA A 461 -2.09 17.23 -0.36
CA ALA A 461 -1.27 16.84 -1.49
C ALA A 461 -0.69 18.05 -2.24
N VAL A 462 0.63 18.18 -2.23
CA VAL A 462 1.33 19.29 -2.87
C VAL A 462 1.50 18.97 -4.35
N ALA A 463 0.62 19.54 -5.18
CA ALA A 463 0.76 19.49 -6.64
C ALA A 463 1.80 20.50 -7.10
N ILE A 464 3.04 20.03 -7.28
CA ILE A 464 4.12 20.81 -7.88
C ILE A 464 3.89 20.85 -9.39
N GLN A 465 4.10 22.02 -9.99
CA GLN A 465 4.20 22.14 -11.44
C GLN A 465 5.67 22.13 -11.84
N PRO A 466 6.05 21.44 -12.94
CA PRO A 466 7.39 21.55 -13.49
C PRO A 466 7.77 23.01 -13.75
N LEU A 467 9.02 23.38 -13.44
CA LEU A 467 9.52 24.73 -13.72
C LEU A 467 9.28 25.12 -15.18
N PRO A 468 9.05 26.41 -15.50
CA PRO A 468 9.02 26.88 -16.88
C PRO A 468 10.25 26.41 -17.67
N PRO A 469 10.15 26.20 -19.00
CA PRO A 469 11.29 25.81 -19.82
C PRO A 469 12.49 26.75 -19.63
N VAL A 470 13.64 26.19 -19.23
CA VAL A 470 14.85 26.93 -18.80
C VAL A 470 15.64 27.58 -19.96
N GLY A 471 15.01 27.77 -21.12
CA GLY A 471 15.63 28.26 -22.35
C GLY A 471 15.88 27.15 -23.38
N LYS A 472 16.72 27.44 -24.37
CA LYS A 472 17.12 26.47 -25.40
C LYS A 472 18.34 25.68 -24.93
N PRO A 473 18.45 24.37 -25.24
CA PRO A 473 19.61 23.56 -24.89
C PRO A 473 20.93 24.19 -25.33
N GLN A 474 21.92 24.21 -24.44
CA GLN A 474 23.24 24.78 -24.69
C GLN A 474 24.26 23.70 -25.04
N SER A 475 25.46 24.11 -25.49
CA SER A 475 26.54 23.17 -25.80
C SER A 475 27.05 22.49 -24.54
N SER A 476 26.83 21.19 -24.43
CA SER A 476 27.35 20.38 -23.32
C SER A 476 28.88 20.39 -23.28
N THR A 477 29.45 20.42 -22.07
CA THR A 477 30.88 20.17 -21.85
C THR A 477 31.17 18.68 -21.54
N CYS A 478 30.13 17.86 -21.43
CA CYS A 478 30.25 16.45 -21.14
C CYS A 478 30.52 15.63 -22.41
N PRO A 479 31.35 14.57 -22.32
CA PRO A 479 31.78 13.83 -23.49
C PRO A 479 30.58 13.18 -24.19
N PRO A 480 30.50 13.21 -25.53
CA PRO A 480 29.56 12.38 -26.26
C PRO A 480 29.91 10.89 -26.06
N LEU A 481 28.96 10.00 -26.38
CA LEU A 481 29.25 8.56 -26.41
C LEU A 481 30.40 8.29 -27.39
N ALA A 482 31.50 7.73 -26.88
CA ALA A 482 32.63 7.28 -27.68
C ALA A 482 32.33 5.93 -28.34
N ILE A 483 31.51 5.10 -27.69
CA ILE A 483 31.09 3.78 -28.15
C ILE A 483 29.55 3.73 -28.09
N PRO A 484 28.85 3.51 -29.22
CA PRO A 484 27.41 3.26 -29.22
C PRO A 484 27.06 2.01 -28.41
N LEU A 485 25.93 2.03 -27.70
CA LEU A 485 25.47 0.86 -26.95
C LEU A 485 25.08 -0.27 -27.90
N THR A 486 25.53 -1.48 -27.58
CA THR A 486 24.96 -2.70 -28.16
C THR A 486 23.49 -2.86 -27.75
N ASP A 487 22.69 -3.57 -28.53
CA ASP A 487 21.26 -3.84 -28.22
C ASP A 487 21.08 -4.44 -26.82
N THR A 488 22.03 -5.27 -26.38
CA THR A 488 22.08 -5.87 -25.04
C THR A 488 22.32 -4.83 -23.95
N GLN A 489 23.29 -3.92 -24.13
CA GLN A 489 23.54 -2.82 -23.19
C GLN A 489 22.38 -1.82 -23.15
N ARG A 490 21.78 -1.50 -24.31
CA ARG A 490 20.58 -0.66 -24.41
C ARG A 490 19.43 -1.27 -23.60
N ARG A 491 19.19 -2.57 -23.73
CA ARG A 491 18.20 -3.31 -22.93
C ARG A 491 18.48 -3.25 -21.42
N TYR A 492 19.73 -3.39 -21.00
CA TYR A 492 20.09 -3.23 -19.58
C TYR A 492 19.77 -1.81 -19.08
N GLY A 493 20.07 -0.79 -19.89
CA GLY A 493 19.72 0.60 -19.59
C GLY A 493 18.21 0.82 -19.51
N GLU A 494 17.45 0.36 -20.50
CA GLU A 494 15.98 0.41 -20.50
C GLU A 494 15.37 -0.28 -19.28
N LYS A 495 15.91 -1.42 -18.86
CA LYS A 495 15.44 -2.13 -17.66
C LYS A 495 15.81 -1.40 -16.38
N ALA A 496 17.01 -0.85 -16.25
CA ALA A 496 17.34 0.00 -15.11
C ALA A 496 16.43 1.25 -15.04
N TRP A 497 16.09 1.84 -16.18
CA TRP A 497 15.19 2.99 -16.24
C TRP A 497 13.75 2.67 -15.78
N GLN A 498 13.26 1.44 -15.98
CA GLN A 498 11.89 1.06 -15.54
C GLN A 498 11.65 1.26 -14.04
N TYR A 499 12.67 1.19 -13.19
CA TYR A 499 12.52 1.51 -11.77
C TYR A 499 12.00 2.94 -11.57
N PHE A 500 12.61 3.91 -12.25
CA PHE A 500 12.24 5.32 -12.17
C PHE A 500 10.89 5.60 -12.84
N GLN A 501 10.49 4.84 -13.85
CA GLN A 501 9.14 4.90 -14.40
C GLN A 501 8.10 4.38 -13.40
N ALA A 502 8.37 3.25 -12.74
CA ALA A 502 7.44 2.59 -11.83
C ALA A 502 7.24 3.32 -10.49
N THR A 503 8.22 4.13 -10.06
CA THR A 503 8.23 4.84 -8.77
C THR A 503 8.04 6.36 -8.87
N TYR A 504 7.77 6.89 -10.08
CA TYR A 504 7.58 8.33 -10.30
C TYR A 504 6.26 8.86 -9.74
N GLN A 505 6.36 9.87 -8.89
CA GLN A 505 5.22 10.60 -8.34
C GLN A 505 4.87 11.76 -9.27
N GLN A 506 3.82 11.59 -10.08
CA GLN A 506 3.41 12.58 -11.09
C GLN A 506 2.97 13.93 -10.52
N ASN A 507 2.59 14.00 -9.24
CA ASN A 507 2.17 15.25 -8.59
C ASN A 507 3.33 16.08 -8.03
N THR A 508 4.48 15.46 -7.78
CA THR A 508 5.63 16.12 -7.11
C THR A 508 6.90 16.11 -7.95
N GLY A 509 7.00 15.23 -8.96
CA GLY A 509 8.23 15.05 -9.73
C GLY A 509 9.31 14.22 -9.02
N LEU A 510 9.05 13.74 -7.81
CA LEU A 510 9.94 12.88 -7.05
C LEU A 510 9.81 11.41 -7.49
N VAL A 511 10.76 10.58 -7.07
CA VAL A 511 10.72 9.12 -7.18
C VAL A 511 10.98 8.49 -5.83
N ASN A 512 10.42 7.31 -5.56
CA ASN A 512 10.73 6.58 -4.33
C ASN A 512 12.17 6.04 -4.39
N ASP A 513 12.95 6.22 -3.31
CA ASP A 513 14.33 5.73 -3.19
C ASP A 513 14.39 4.21 -3.01
N ARG A 514 13.32 3.64 -2.42
CA ARG A 514 13.07 2.21 -2.29
C ARG A 514 11.64 1.90 -2.74
N ALA A 515 11.41 0.76 -3.40
CA ALA A 515 10.06 0.39 -3.86
C ALA A 515 9.08 0.03 -2.72
N ASP A 516 9.58 -0.19 -1.50
CA ASP A 516 8.78 -0.57 -0.33
C ASP A 516 8.37 0.60 0.58
N LEU A 517 8.69 1.85 0.22
CA LEU A 517 8.25 3.04 0.96
C LEU A 517 7.98 4.25 0.05
N ASN A 518 7.00 5.07 0.40
CA ASN A 518 6.65 6.32 -0.32
C ASN A 518 7.56 7.48 0.08
N GLY A 519 8.86 7.37 -0.20
CA GLY A 519 9.82 8.34 0.33
C GLY A 519 11.15 8.36 -0.40
N ALA A 520 11.81 9.52 -0.32
CA ALA A 520 13.08 9.79 -0.95
C ALA A 520 14.04 10.49 0.01
N THR A 521 15.26 9.99 0.08
CA THR A 521 16.38 10.71 0.69
C THR A 521 16.98 11.71 -0.31
N LEU A 522 17.74 12.71 0.15
CA LEU A 522 18.51 13.52 -0.80
C LEU A 522 19.54 12.69 -1.58
N TRP A 523 19.97 11.55 -1.03
CA TRP A 523 20.81 10.59 -1.75
C TRP A 523 20.05 9.99 -2.94
N GLY A 524 18.85 9.47 -2.71
CA GLY A 524 17.95 8.92 -3.73
C GLY A 524 17.53 9.95 -4.78
N LEU A 525 17.31 11.21 -4.41
CA LEU A 525 17.03 12.29 -5.37
C LEU A 525 18.26 12.63 -6.22
N GLY A 526 19.47 12.57 -5.65
CA GLY A 526 20.72 12.66 -6.41
C GLY A 526 20.92 11.47 -7.34
N ASP A 527 20.59 10.25 -6.89
CA ASP A 527 20.59 9.05 -7.72
C ASP A 527 19.59 9.13 -8.88
N TYR A 528 18.40 9.70 -8.67
CA TYR A 528 17.43 9.95 -9.74
C TYR A 528 17.95 10.99 -10.75
N LEU A 529 18.54 12.09 -10.30
CA LEU A 529 19.08 13.10 -11.21
C LEU A 529 20.29 12.60 -12.02
N ALA A 530 21.16 11.79 -11.40
CA ALA A 530 22.23 11.09 -12.12
C ALA A 530 21.67 10.05 -13.11
N ALA A 531 20.61 9.31 -12.75
CA ALA A 531 19.93 8.39 -13.64
C ALA A 531 19.27 9.09 -14.83
N LEU A 532 18.65 10.27 -14.62
CA LEU A 532 18.12 11.13 -15.68
C LEU A 532 19.21 11.55 -16.68
N HIS A 533 20.35 12.07 -16.18
CA HIS A 533 21.48 12.42 -17.03
C HIS A 533 22.03 11.21 -17.80
N ALA A 534 22.18 10.07 -17.13
CA ALA A 534 22.66 8.84 -17.75
C ALA A 534 21.69 8.32 -18.82
N ALA A 535 20.42 8.12 -18.49
CA ALA A 535 19.39 7.66 -19.43
C ALA A 535 19.24 8.59 -20.64
N ARG A 536 19.31 9.92 -20.43
CA ARG A 536 19.26 10.90 -21.52
C ARG A 536 20.47 10.81 -22.44
N THR A 537 21.67 10.66 -21.89
CA THR A 537 22.93 10.64 -22.65
C THR A 537 23.12 9.30 -23.37
N LEU A 538 22.62 8.22 -22.78
CA LEU A 538 22.54 6.86 -23.34
C LEU A 538 21.43 6.66 -24.38
N ASP A 539 20.62 7.69 -24.65
CA ASP A 539 19.48 7.64 -25.59
C ASP A 539 18.42 6.58 -25.19
N ILE A 540 18.22 6.39 -23.88
CA ILE A 540 17.19 5.51 -23.29
C ILE A 540 15.87 6.28 -23.09
N ILE A 541 15.95 7.59 -22.82
CA ILE A 541 14.81 8.51 -22.75
C ILE A 541 14.94 9.66 -23.74
N SER A 542 13.79 10.21 -24.14
CA SER A 542 13.73 11.34 -25.06
C SER A 542 14.29 12.63 -24.42
N PRO A 543 14.69 13.64 -25.23
CA PRO A 543 15.07 14.95 -24.72
C PRO A 543 13.93 15.65 -23.96
N GLU A 544 12.69 15.40 -24.36
CA GLU A 544 11.46 15.93 -23.77
C GLU A 544 11.21 15.30 -22.39
N GLU A 545 11.22 13.96 -22.29
CA GLU A 545 11.05 13.26 -21.01
C GLU A 545 12.13 13.65 -20.00
N PHE A 546 13.39 13.78 -20.45
CA PHE A 546 14.45 14.32 -19.62
C PHE A 546 14.14 15.73 -19.13
N SER A 547 13.78 16.65 -20.05
CA SER A 547 13.54 18.05 -19.68
C SER A 547 12.40 18.19 -18.69
N ASP A 548 11.30 17.47 -18.92
CA ASP A 548 10.09 17.49 -18.10
C ASP A 548 10.37 16.95 -16.70
N ARG A 549 10.99 15.77 -16.60
CA ARG A 549 11.34 15.15 -15.31
C ARG A 549 12.34 15.99 -14.53
N THR A 550 13.36 16.54 -15.17
CA THR A 550 14.34 17.42 -14.52
C THR A 550 13.71 18.73 -14.06
N ARG A 551 12.86 19.38 -14.87
CA ARG A 551 12.12 20.59 -14.46
C ARG A 551 11.15 20.32 -13.31
N HIS A 552 10.56 19.13 -13.26
CA HIS A 552 9.69 18.72 -12.16
C HIS A 552 10.49 18.49 -10.87
N LEU A 553 11.58 17.71 -10.92
CA LEU A 553 12.44 17.48 -9.77
C LEU A 553 13.02 18.78 -9.19
N LEU A 554 13.45 19.72 -10.04
CA LEU A 554 13.95 21.02 -9.57
C LEU A 554 12.86 21.89 -8.92
N ALA A 555 11.65 21.91 -9.48
CA ALA A 555 10.51 22.58 -8.84
C ALA A 555 10.18 21.97 -7.47
N ALA A 556 10.37 20.66 -7.32
CA ALA A 556 10.16 19.95 -6.07
C ALA A 556 11.21 20.33 -5.03
N LEU A 557 12.49 20.29 -5.40
CA LEU A 557 13.61 20.65 -4.54
C LEU A 557 13.50 22.09 -3.99
N GLN A 558 12.95 23.03 -4.79
CA GLN A 558 12.68 24.41 -4.36
C GLN A 558 11.51 24.55 -3.36
N GLN A 559 10.66 23.53 -3.23
CA GLN A 559 9.47 23.54 -2.37
C GLN A 559 9.58 22.58 -1.17
N LEU A 560 10.68 21.85 -1.04
CA LEU A 560 10.93 20.99 0.12
C LEU A 560 10.99 21.82 1.41
N PRO A 561 10.23 21.48 2.46
CA PRO A 561 10.39 22.07 3.78
C PRO A 561 11.85 21.94 4.25
N LEU A 562 12.41 23.00 4.84
CA LEU A 562 13.80 23.01 5.32
C LEU A 562 13.86 22.81 6.84
N PHE A 563 14.72 21.92 7.30
CA PHE A 563 15.07 21.75 8.69
C PHE A 563 15.60 23.08 9.26
N ALA A 564 14.92 23.58 10.29
CA ALA A 564 15.19 24.89 10.91
C ALA A 564 15.26 26.07 9.91
N GLY A 565 14.56 25.96 8.76
CA GLY A 565 14.60 26.96 7.70
C GLY A 565 15.94 27.10 6.98
N GLN A 566 16.83 26.11 7.08
CA GLN A 566 18.24 26.22 6.70
C GLN A 566 18.74 25.13 5.74
N LEU A 567 18.33 23.88 5.94
CA LEU A 567 18.88 22.74 5.21
C LEU A 567 17.79 21.74 4.89
N PRO A 568 17.89 21.00 3.78
CA PRO A 568 16.99 19.88 3.55
C PRO A 568 17.05 18.83 4.66
N HIS A 569 15.91 18.20 4.94
CA HIS A 569 15.79 17.06 5.83
C HIS A 569 16.49 15.81 5.26
N ARG A 570 16.63 14.77 6.08
CA ARG A 570 17.22 13.48 5.67
C ARG A 570 16.43 12.77 4.58
N GLY A 571 15.11 12.88 4.62
CA GLY A 571 14.22 12.36 3.62
C GLY A 571 12.86 13.03 3.67
N TYR A 572 12.10 12.81 2.61
CA TYR A 572 10.78 13.37 2.38
C TYR A 572 9.85 12.30 1.86
N ASP A 573 8.61 12.27 2.38
CA ASP A 573 7.54 11.53 1.74
C ASP A 573 7.33 12.10 0.32
N THR A 574 7.30 11.22 -0.67
CA THR A 574 7.38 11.61 -2.08
C THR A 574 6.07 12.15 -2.64
N GLN A 575 4.96 12.01 -1.92
CA GLN A 575 3.63 12.48 -2.33
C GLN A 575 3.26 13.82 -1.69
N SER A 576 3.75 14.08 -0.47
CA SER A 576 3.39 15.23 0.36
C SER A 576 4.53 16.21 0.63
N LEU A 577 5.78 15.84 0.34
CA LEU A 577 6.99 16.57 0.73
C LEU A 577 7.17 16.66 2.26
N HIS A 578 6.49 15.84 3.06
CA HIS A 578 6.62 15.88 4.50
C HIS A 578 7.94 15.23 4.97
N PRO A 579 8.65 15.83 5.95
CA PRO A 579 9.91 15.25 6.44
C PRO A 579 9.74 13.86 7.09
N ILE A 580 10.53 12.90 6.62
CA ILE A 580 10.57 11.52 7.12
C ILE A 580 11.99 11.09 7.46
N ASP A 581 12.12 10.02 8.23
CA ASP A 581 13.39 9.31 8.43
C ASP A 581 13.65 8.26 7.33
N TYR A 582 14.81 7.60 7.38
CA TYR A 582 15.22 6.56 6.42
C TYR A 582 14.32 5.30 6.43
N GLY A 583 13.47 5.15 7.45
CA GLY A 583 12.48 4.08 7.55
C GLY A 583 11.08 4.49 7.11
N GLY A 584 10.90 5.71 6.58
CA GLY A 584 9.58 6.23 6.19
C GLY A 584 8.75 6.79 7.35
N ASN A 585 9.31 6.91 8.57
CA ASN A 585 8.54 7.39 9.71
C ASN A 585 8.45 8.93 9.69
N PRO A 586 7.26 9.53 9.90
CA PRO A 586 7.17 10.93 10.26
C PRO A 586 7.87 11.19 11.61
N SER A 587 8.30 12.43 11.87
CA SER A 587 9.31 12.71 12.90
C SER A 587 8.96 12.17 14.29
N VAL A 588 9.93 11.49 14.91
CA VAL A 588 9.97 10.99 16.30
C VAL A 588 8.66 10.42 16.84
N LYS A 589 8.61 9.08 16.86
CA LYS A 589 7.53 8.25 17.43
C LYS A 589 7.07 8.76 18.81
N GLY A 590 5.88 9.38 18.86
CA GLY A 590 5.31 9.96 20.07
C GLY A 590 5.30 11.50 20.15
N SER A 591 5.81 12.23 19.14
CA SER A 591 5.55 13.67 19.02
C SER A 591 4.08 13.94 18.70
N THR A 592 3.50 14.95 19.35
CA THR A 592 2.13 15.42 19.11
C THR A 592 2.01 16.33 17.90
N ASN A 593 3.13 16.69 17.23
CA ASN A 593 3.11 17.59 16.08
C ASN A 593 4.26 17.29 15.08
N PRO A 594 4.20 16.16 14.34
CA PRO A 594 5.32 15.63 13.56
C PRO A 594 5.77 16.49 12.36
N THR A 595 5.07 17.58 12.05
CA THR A 595 5.44 18.54 10.99
C THR A 595 6.37 19.66 11.47
N ALA A 596 6.46 19.91 12.78
CA ALA A 596 7.14 21.08 13.33
C ALA A 596 8.62 20.86 13.69
N GLU A 597 9.07 19.61 13.83
CA GLU A 597 10.29 19.29 14.61
C GLU A 597 11.39 18.61 13.78
N GLY A 598 11.03 17.86 12.72
CA GLY A 598 11.95 17.42 11.68
C GLY A 598 12.95 16.31 12.05
N THR A 599 13.69 15.83 11.05
CA THR A 599 14.62 14.67 11.18
C THR A 599 16.11 15.02 11.29
N GLY A 600 16.45 16.31 11.24
CA GLY A 600 17.82 16.80 11.00
C GLY A 600 18.23 16.66 9.53
N TRP A 601 19.51 16.85 9.23
CA TRP A 601 20.09 16.79 7.89
C TRP A 601 21.19 15.72 7.77
N SER A 602 21.56 15.36 6.55
CA SER A 602 22.70 14.47 6.26
C SER A 602 23.67 15.12 5.28
N ALA A 603 24.92 15.32 5.70
CA ALA A 603 25.97 15.87 4.84
C ALA A 603 26.31 14.93 3.67
N LEU A 604 26.12 13.62 3.83
CA LEU A 604 26.44 12.65 2.77
C LEU A 604 25.39 12.69 1.66
N ASP A 605 24.12 12.70 2.04
CA ASP A 605 22.96 12.78 1.16
C ASP A 605 22.94 14.13 0.42
N LEU A 606 23.28 15.22 1.12
CA LEU A 606 23.48 16.54 0.51
C LEU A 606 24.67 16.55 -0.47
N GLY A 607 25.79 15.91 -0.12
CA GLY A 607 26.93 15.73 -1.03
C GLY A 607 26.54 14.97 -2.30
N ARG A 608 25.71 13.93 -2.19
CA ARG A 608 25.17 13.18 -3.34
C ARG A 608 24.32 14.04 -4.27
N LEU A 609 23.39 14.81 -3.71
CA LEU A 609 22.58 15.74 -4.49
C LEU A 609 23.44 16.84 -5.13
N LEU A 610 24.42 17.40 -4.41
CA LEU A 610 25.34 18.40 -4.93
C LEU A 610 26.20 17.90 -6.09
N ALA A 611 26.62 16.62 -6.09
CA ALA A 611 27.32 16.00 -7.22
C ALA A 611 26.42 15.90 -8.46
N ALA A 612 25.17 15.45 -8.28
CA ALA A 612 24.20 15.30 -9.37
C ALA A 612 23.75 16.66 -9.94
N LEU A 613 23.50 17.67 -9.09
CA LEU A 613 23.18 19.04 -9.49
C LEU A 613 24.35 19.70 -10.23
N TYR A 614 25.58 19.51 -9.76
CA TYR A 614 26.77 19.99 -10.45
C TYR A 614 26.94 19.33 -11.83
N THR A 615 26.65 18.04 -11.94
CA THR A 615 26.61 17.31 -13.22
C THR A 615 25.56 17.90 -14.15
N LEU A 616 24.36 18.19 -13.64
CA LEU A 616 23.29 18.82 -14.42
C LEU A 616 23.73 20.16 -15.03
N LYS A 617 24.22 21.11 -14.23
CA LYS A 617 24.66 22.43 -14.76
C LYS A 617 25.91 22.37 -15.65
N THR A 618 26.68 21.29 -15.59
CA THR A 618 27.89 21.12 -16.42
C THR A 618 27.58 20.45 -17.76
N CYS A 619 26.70 19.44 -17.75
CA CYS A 619 26.30 18.70 -18.93
C CYS A 619 25.11 19.32 -19.68
N HIS A 620 24.25 20.08 -19.00
CA HIS A 620 23.07 20.75 -19.55
C HIS A 620 23.03 22.21 -19.06
N PRO A 621 23.90 23.09 -19.59
CA PRO A 621 24.16 24.41 -19.00
C PRO A 621 22.95 25.35 -18.94
N GLU A 622 21.91 25.12 -19.72
CA GLU A 622 20.61 25.81 -19.61
C GLU A 622 19.96 25.71 -18.22
N TYR A 623 20.30 24.69 -17.42
CA TYR A 623 19.81 24.55 -16.03
C TYR A 623 20.64 25.33 -14.99
N THR A 624 21.75 25.97 -15.38
CA THR A 624 22.72 26.57 -14.43
C THR A 624 22.07 27.57 -13.47
N ASP A 625 21.26 28.50 -13.96
CA ASP A 625 20.68 29.54 -13.10
C ASP A 625 19.71 28.95 -12.07
N VAL A 626 18.87 28.00 -12.46
CA VAL A 626 17.93 27.33 -11.56
C VAL A 626 18.66 26.52 -10.49
N VAL A 627 19.68 25.77 -10.91
CA VAL A 627 20.51 24.94 -10.02
C VAL A 627 21.27 25.79 -9.02
N ASP A 628 21.84 26.92 -9.44
CA ASP A 628 22.61 27.79 -8.57
C ASP A 628 21.74 28.49 -7.53
N HIS A 629 20.58 29.03 -7.91
CA HIS A 629 19.65 29.61 -6.93
C HIS A 629 19.17 28.57 -5.91
N LEU A 630 18.82 27.35 -6.35
CA LEU A 630 18.39 26.28 -5.46
C LEU A 630 19.43 25.94 -4.37
N VAL A 631 20.73 25.89 -4.71
CA VAL A 631 21.77 25.61 -3.70
C VAL A 631 22.14 26.84 -2.86
N LEU A 632 21.92 28.05 -3.39
CA LEU A 632 22.05 29.30 -2.64
C LEU A 632 20.95 29.49 -1.59
N ASP A 633 19.83 28.78 -1.68
CA ASP A 633 18.77 28.82 -0.65
C ASP A 633 19.14 28.06 0.65
N TRP A 634 20.29 27.38 0.71
CA TRP A 634 20.70 26.52 1.83
C TRP A 634 21.85 27.10 2.68
N SER A 635 21.85 26.79 3.99
CA SER A 635 22.87 27.21 4.97
C SER A 635 23.84 26.07 5.31
N TYR A 636 25.07 26.20 4.85
CA TYR A 636 26.14 25.22 4.99
C TYR A 636 26.95 25.36 6.29
N SER A 637 26.75 26.44 7.04
CA SER A 637 27.45 26.76 8.29
C SER A 637 27.43 25.65 9.37
N GLN A 638 26.41 24.79 9.36
CA GLN A 638 26.29 23.65 10.28
C GLN A 638 26.74 22.32 9.67
N VAL A 639 26.89 22.26 8.34
CA VAL A 639 27.30 21.08 7.57
C VAL A 639 28.83 20.92 7.57
N ILE A 640 29.56 22.03 7.52
CA ILE A 640 31.02 22.03 7.45
C ILE A 640 31.58 22.80 8.65
N ARG A 641 32.42 22.16 9.45
CA ARG A 641 33.14 22.81 10.56
C ARG A 641 34.58 22.34 10.55
N ASP A 642 35.54 23.26 10.56
CA ASP A 642 36.98 22.98 10.49
C ASP A 642 37.37 22.03 9.34
N GLY A 643 36.65 22.14 8.20
CA GLY A 643 36.82 21.30 7.02
C GLY A 643 36.29 19.87 7.16
N ILE A 644 35.59 19.52 8.24
CA ILE A 644 34.96 18.21 8.46
C ILE A 644 33.46 18.31 8.16
N LEU A 645 32.89 17.26 7.55
CA LEU A 645 31.45 17.14 7.32
C LEU A 645 30.70 16.67 8.57
N TYR A 646 29.59 17.33 8.88
CA TYR A 646 28.72 17.06 10.02
C TYR A 646 27.28 16.85 9.57
N SER A 647 26.68 15.77 10.07
CA SER A 647 25.25 15.48 9.91
C SER A 647 24.54 15.64 11.25
N ALA A 648 23.23 15.85 11.21
CA ALA A 648 22.41 15.97 12.41
C ALA A 648 21.29 14.94 12.46
N ARG A 649 20.99 14.39 13.65
CA ARG A 649 19.79 13.59 13.90
C ARG A 649 18.99 14.21 15.02
N VAL A 650 17.67 14.29 14.87
CA VAL A 650 16.79 14.63 15.98
C VAL A 650 16.49 13.35 16.77
N THR A 651 16.68 13.39 18.08
CA THR A 651 16.33 12.29 18.99
C THR A 651 15.64 12.84 20.23
N GLN A 652 14.81 12.01 20.88
CA GLN A 652 14.15 12.35 22.14
C GLN A 652 15.03 11.93 23.33
N ASP A 653 15.17 12.81 24.34
CA ASP A 653 15.79 12.44 25.61
C ASP A 653 14.78 11.80 26.58
N ASN A 654 15.27 11.21 27.68
CA ASN A 654 14.46 10.50 28.67
C ASN A 654 13.36 11.36 29.33
N ASN A 655 13.35 12.68 29.14
CA ASN A 655 12.32 13.59 29.64
C ASN A 655 11.34 14.04 28.52
N GLY A 656 11.34 13.36 27.38
CA GLY A 656 10.50 13.67 26.24
C GLY A 656 11.00 14.84 25.36
N ARG A 657 12.15 15.45 25.68
CA ARG A 657 12.63 16.64 24.95
C ARG A 657 13.38 16.25 23.68
N LEU A 658 13.06 16.88 22.57
CA LEU A 658 13.82 16.70 21.33
C LEU A 658 15.15 17.43 21.38
N ARG A 659 16.18 16.80 20.82
CA ARG A 659 17.54 17.33 20.70
C ARG A 659 18.09 17.05 19.32
N THR A 660 18.73 18.05 18.73
CA THR A 660 19.49 17.90 17.49
C THR A 660 20.92 17.49 17.82
N HIS A 661 21.25 16.22 17.60
CA HIS A 661 22.58 15.68 17.79
C HIS A 661 23.39 15.83 16.49
N VAL A 662 24.34 16.76 16.49
CA VAL A 662 25.24 17.01 15.35
C VAL A 662 26.52 16.20 15.56
N THR A 663 26.84 15.31 14.62
CA THR A 663 27.97 14.36 14.69
C THR A 663 28.83 14.43 13.42
N PRO A 664 30.16 14.33 13.53
CA PRO A 664 31.03 14.27 12.34
C PRO A 664 30.76 12.98 11.57
N GLU A 665 30.78 13.06 10.24
CA GLU A 665 30.67 11.88 9.38
C GLU A 665 32.00 11.14 9.30
N THR A 666 31.97 9.84 9.58
CA THR A 666 33.14 8.95 9.62
C THR A 666 32.96 7.71 8.75
N ARG A 667 31.86 7.65 7.98
CA ARG A 667 31.51 6.52 7.11
C ARG A 667 32.44 6.49 5.89
N LEU A 668 33.47 5.66 5.98
CA LEU A 668 34.48 5.41 4.94
C LEU A 668 33.86 5.26 3.54
N GLY A 669 34.46 5.91 2.54
CA GLY A 669 33.97 5.95 1.16
C GLY A 669 32.86 6.98 0.97
N TYR A 670 31.79 6.93 1.79
CA TYR A 670 30.69 7.89 1.69
C TYR A 670 31.11 9.32 2.05
N VAL A 671 31.92 9.49 3.11
CA VAL A 671 32.45 10.80 3.50
C VAL A 671 33.44 11.35 2.48
N ASP A 672 34.24 10.48 1.87
CA ASP A 672 35.20 10.87 0.81
C ASP A 672 34.48 11.32 -0.46
N TYR A 673 33.40 10.62 -0.84
CA TYR A 673 32.51 10.96 -1.95
C TYR A 673 31.80 12.31 -1.70
N ALA A 674 31.19 12.49 -0.53
CA ALA A 674 30.53 13.74 -0.18
C ALA A 674 31.53 14.91 -0.14
N ALA A 675 32.70 14.73 0.49
CA ALA A 675 33.74 15.76 0.55
C ALA A 675 34.21 16.18 -0.85
N ARG A 676 34.39 15.23 -1.76
CA ARG A 676 34.71 15.50 -3.17
C ARG A 676 33.61 16.31 -3.86
N ALA A 677 32.34 16.00 -3.62
CA ALA A 677 31.21 16.76 -4.16
C ALA A 677 31.18 18.21 -3.64
N PHE A 678 31.33 18.43 -2.33
CA PHE A 678 31.45 19.78 -1.76
C PHE A 678 32.63 20.57 -2.34
N GLN A 679 33.75 19.93 -2.66
CA GLN A 679 34.90 20.61 -3.26
C GLN A 679 34.63 21.15 -4.68
N LEU A 680 33.72 20.53 -5.45
CA LEU A 680 33.29 21.06 -6.76
C LEU A 680 32.65 22.45 -6.64
N TRP A 681 31.94 22.69 -5.54
CA TRP A 681 31.27 23.94 -5.24
C TRP A 681 32.19 24.97 -4.56
N GLY A 682 33.47 24.64 -4.34
CA GLY A 682 34.47 25.54 -3.76
C GLY A 682 34.63 25.45 -2.24
N PHE A 683 33.87 24.58 -1.56
CA PHE A 683 33.97 24.45 -0.10
C PHE A 683 35.33 23.89 0.33
N ASN A 684 35.90 24.45 1.39
CA ASN A 684 37.13 23.94 2.00
C ASN A 684 36.80 22.73 2.91
N VAL A 685 36.52 21.58 2.30
CA VAL A 685 36.29 20.30 2.99
C VAL A 685 37.51 19.40 2.82
N THR A 686 37.93 18.76 3.90
CA THR A 686 38.97 17.73 3.88
C THR A 686 38.31 16.34 3.84
N PRO A 687 38.75 15.42 2.96
CA PRO A 687 38.43 14.00 3.10
C PRO A 687 38.88 13.54 4.48
N SER A 688 38.09 12.69 5.16
CA SER A 688 38.31 12.43 6.58
C SER A 688 39.70 11.86 6.85
N GLN A 689 40.41 12.48 7.81
CA GLN A 689 41.85 12.32 8.09
C GLN A 689 42.76 12.90 7.00
N SER A 690 43.43 14.00 7.35
CA SER A 690 44.50 14.67 6.59
C SER A 690 45.75 13.83 6.30
N SER A 691 45.76 12.55 6.67
CA SER A 691 46.82 11.58 6.33
C SER A 691 46.37 10.43 5.42
N ARG A 692 45.06 10.25 5.15
CA ARG A 692 44.49 9.12 4.37
C ARG A 692 44.91 7.71 4.84
N THR A 693 45.44 7.56 6.07
CA THR A 693 45.89 6.29 6.66
C THR A 693 44.80 5.62 7.49
N TYR A 694 43.80 5.06 6.81
CA TYR A 694 42.79 4.24 7.49
C TYR A 694 43.42 2.98 8.11
N PRO A 695 43.01 2.56 9.33
CA PRO A 695 43.40 1.26 9.88
C PRO A 695 42.94 0.14 8.93
N THR A 696 43.80 -0.86 8.71
CA THR A 696 43.50 -2.00 7.85
C THR A 696 43.38 -3.29 8.65
N THR A 697 42.59 -4.24 8.15
CA THR A 697 42.52 -5.61 8.67
C THR A 697 42.65 -6.60 7.52
N LEU A 698 43.32 -7.73 7.75
CA LEU A 698 43.51 -8.75 6.73
C LEU A 698 42.21 -9.51 6.47
N VAL A 699 41.70 -9.42 5.24
CA VAL A 699 40.58 -10.21 4.71
C VAL A 699 41.10 -10.96 3.47
N GLU A 700 41.03 -12.29 3.47
CA GLU A 700 41.62 -13.15 2.42
C GLU A 700 43.11 -12.84 2.14
N GLY A 701 43.86 -12.43 3.18
CA GLY A 701 45.27 -12.03 3.08
C GLY A 701 45.52 -10.60 2.56
N VAL A 702 44.45 -9.84 2.27
CA VAL A 702 44.52 -8.48 1.71
C VAL A 702 44.20 -7.44 2.80
N PRO A 703 44.97 -6.33 2.93
CA PRO A 703 44.73 -5.31 3.95
C PRO A 703 43.54 -4.40 3.59
N VAL A 704 42.35 -4.78 4.03
CA VAL A 704 41.10 -4.03 3.78
C VAL A 704 40.97 -2.86 4.76
N PRO A 705 40.73 -1.61 4.28
CA PRO A 705 40.57 -0.44 5.14
C PRO A 705 39.26 -0.44 5.95
N LEU A 706 39.29 0.26 7.09
CA LEU A 706 38.19 0.47 8.03
C LEU A 706 38.18 1.92 8.51
N ALA A 707 37.01 2.47 8.87
CA ALA A 707 36.95 3.77 9.57
C ALA A 707 37.37 3.63 11.04
N SER A 708 36.98 2.52 11.67
CA SER A 708 37.28 2.15 13.05
C SER A 708 37.14 0.62 13.22
N PRO A 709 37.63 0.01 14.32
CA PRO A 709 37.50 -1.44 14.55
C PRO A 709 36.07 -1.99 14.48
N ASP A 710 35.09 -1.20 14.93
CA ASP A 710 33.67 -1.55 14.93
C ASP A 710 32.92 -1.18 13.63
N SER A 711 33.59 -0.49 12.71
CA SER A 711 32.99 -0.04 11.45
C SER A 711 32.73 -1.20 10.47
N SER A 712 32.01 -0.90 9.39
CA SER A 712 31.71 -1.82 8.30
C SER A 712 32.16 -1.24 6.97
N THR A 713 32.69 -2.10 6.09
CA THR A 713 33.17 -1.73 4.75
C THR A 713 32.40 -2.49 3.69
N VAL A 714 31.81 -1.74 2.76
CA VAL A 714 30.98 -2.17 1.62
C VAL A 714 31.48 -1.48 0.34
N SER A 715 31.12 -2.00 -0.84
CA SER A 715 31.67 -1.50 -2.11
C SER A 715 30.95 -0.25 -2.66
N ASN A 716 29.65 -0.08 -2.41
CA ASN A 716 28.79 0.93 -3.08
C ASN A 716 29.39 2.35 -3.19
N PRO A 717 29.83 3.03 -2.10
CA PRO A 717 30.28 4.42 -2.21
C PRO A 717 31.57 4.58 -3.02
N PHE A 718 32.42 3.55 -3.01
CA PHE A 718 33.66 3.53 -3.79
C PHE A 718 33.41 3.36 -5.28
N LEU A 719 32.43 2.54 -5.66
CA LEU A 719 32.04 2.37 -7.05
C LEU A 719 31.44 3.66 -7.61
N LEU A 720 30.55 4.31 -6.85
CA LEU A 720 29.99 5.60 -7.23
C LEU A 720 31.09 6.67 -7.35
N TYR A 721 32.03 6.73 -6.40
CA TYR A 721 33.21 7.62 -6.51
C TYR A 721 34.03 7.34 -7.77
N GLY A 722 34.28 6.06 -8.09
CA GLY A 722 35.03 5.67 -9.29
C GLY A 722 34.37 6.13 -10.58
N LEU A 723 33.06 5.90 -10.72
CA LEU A 723 32.29 6.27 -11.91
C LEU A 723 32.21 7.79 -12.08
N GLU A 724 31.87 8.51 -11.02
CA GLU A 724 31.62 9.95 -11.09
C GLU A 724 32.91 10.79 -11.07
N PHE A 725 33.88 10.43 -10.23
CA PHE A 725 35.08 11.24 -9.99
C PHE A 725 36.38 10.66 -10.56
N GLY A 726 36.42 9.38 -10.90
CA GLY A 726 37.67 8.68 -11.20
C GLY A 726 38.54 8.48 -9.95
N PHE A 727 39.37 7.45 -9.96
CA PHE A 727 40.20 7.11 -8.81
C PHE A 727 41.51 7.90 -8.78
N ASP A 728 41.61 8.88 -7.88
CA ASP A 728 42.91 9.41 -7.49
C ASP A 728 43.77 8.31 -6.81
N PRO A 729 45.12 8.39 -6.86
CA PRO A 729 45.98 7.29 -6.43
C PRO A 729 45.73 6.77 -5.00
N SER A 730 45.26 7.61 -4.06
CA SER A 730 44.91 7.09 -2.73
C SER A 730 43.56 6.39 -2.72
N MET A 731 42.58 6.86 -3.49
CA MET A 731 41.28 6.20 -3.56
C MET A 731 41.44 4.82 -4.22
N MET A 732 42.26 4.73 -5.27
CA MET A 732 42.64 3.44 -5.86
C MET A 732 43.25 2.50 -4.80
N ALA A 733 44.12 3.00 -3.92
CA ALA A 733 44.72 2.22 -2.83
C ALA A 733 43.70 1.77 -1.76
N LEU A 734 42.52 2.41 -1.65
CA LEU A 734 41.43 1.93 -0.79
C LEU A 734 40.55 0.89 -1.50
N VAL A 735 40.28 1.07 -2.80
CA VAL A 735 39.37 0.22 -3.58
C VAL A 735 39.99 -1.09 -4.03
N GLN A 736 41.27 -1.07 -4.43
CA GLN A 736 41.97 -2.26 -4.90
C GLN A 736 41.97 -3.41 -3.85
N PRO A 737 42.19 -3.16 -2.54
CA PRO A 737 41.98 -4.15 -1.50
C PRO A 737 40.57 -4.76 -1.46
N LEU A 738 39.52 -3.97 -1.71
CA LEU A 738 38.12 -4.42 -1.65
C LEU A 738 37.80 -5.39 -2.80
N LEU A 739 38.23 -5.04 -4.01
CA LEU A 739 38.08 -5.90 -5.18
C LEU A 739 38.92 -7.17 -5.02
N GLN A 740 40.18 -7.03 -4.59
CA GLN A 740 41.08 -8.17 -4.48
C GLN A 740 40.68 -9.14 -3.36
N ALA A 741 40.15 -8.66 -2.22
CA ALA A 741 39.61 -9.55 -1.18
C ALA A 741 38.45 -10.41 -1.71
N GLN A 742 37.54 -9.83 -2.51
CA GLN A 742 36.41 -10.56 -3.11
C GLN A 742 36.90 -11.55 -4.19
N ALA A 743 37.88 -11.16 -5.00
CA ALA A 743 38.53 -12.04 -5.99
C ALA A 743 39.26 -13.22 -5.33
N GLN A 744 39.98 -13.00 -4.21
CA GLN A 744 40.64 -14.08 -3.47
C GLN A 744 39.62 -15.02 -2.82
N ARG A 745 38.50 -14.51 -2.26
CA ARG A 745 37.40 -15.34 -1.79
C ARG A 745 36.85 -16.21 -2.92
N TYR A 746 36.60 -15.63 -4.10
CA TYR A 746 36.13 -16.36 -5.27
C TYR A 746 37.13 -17.46 -5.70
N HIS A 747 38.41 -17.13 -5.88
CA HIS A 747 39.44 -18.11 -6.25
C HIS A 747 39.59 -19.24 -5.22
N ARG A 748 39.38 -18.96 -3.93
CA ARG A 748 39.43 -19.95 -2.84
C ARG A 748 38.18 -20.83 -2.71
N THR A 749 37.00 -20.35 -3.15
CA THR A 749 35.71 -20.98 -2.79
C THR A 749 34.73 -21.21 -3.95
N GLY A 750 35.00 -20.64 -5.14
CA GLY A 750 34.04 -20.53 -6.24
C GLY A 750 32.85 -19.59 -5.95
N THR A 751 32.76 -18.98 -4.77
CA THR A 751 31.60 -18.15 -4.37
C THR A 751 31.75 -16.73 -4.88
N VAL A 752 30.91 -16.35 -5.84
CA VAL A 752 30.75 -14.97 -6.28
C VAL A 752 30.27 -14.10 -5.11
N THR A 753 30.89 -12.94 -4.94
CA THR A 753 30.70 -12.00 -3.82
C THR A 753 30.55 -10.57 -4.33
N GLY A 754 29.41 -9.93 -4.08
CA GLY A 754 29.15 -8.54 -4.43
C GLY A 754 28.82 -7.74 -3.18
N ALA A 755 29.83 -7.44 -2.36
CA ALA A 755 29.67 -6.95 -1.00
C ALA A 755 29.16 -5.50 -0.97
N ALA A 756 27.96 -5.32 -0.40
CA ALA A 756 27.14 -4.12 -0.53
C ALA A 756 26.21 -3.91 0.68
N THR A 757 25.65 -2.71 0.78
CA THR A 757 24.34 -2.52 1.41
C THR A 757 23.27 -2.82 0.36
N THR A 758 22.28 -3.65 0.70
CA THR A 758 21.18 -4.03 -0.22
C THR A 758 19.81 -4.01 0.47
N LEU A 759 18.78 -3.67 -0.30
CA LEU A 759 17.37 -3.83 0.09
C LEU A 759 16.88 -5.27 -0.16
N LEU A 760 16.00 -5.76 0.71
CA LEU A 760 15.30 -7.04 0.64
C LEU A 760 13.79 -6.82 0.57
N ASP A 761 13.09 -7.80 0.01
CA ASP A 761 11.62 -7.89 -0.07
C ASP A 761 10.96 -8.35 1.24
N GLN A 762 11.72 -8.51 2.32
CA GLN A 762 11.29 -9.04 3.61
C GLN A 762 12.24 -8.59 4.74
N PRO A 763 11.81 -8.61 6.02
CA PRO A 763 12.68 -8.34 7.17
C PRO A 763 13.98 -9.16 7.13
N PRO A 764 15.15 -8.56 7.44
CA PRO A 764 15.34 -7.25 8.07
C PRO A 764 15.32 -6.03 7.11
N TYR A 765 14.81 -6.16 5.88
CA TYR A 765 14.70 -5.13 4.83
C TYR A 765 16.03 -4.55 4.34
N ILE A 766 16.87 -3.94 5.19
CA ILE A 766 18.21 -3.51 4.79
C ILE A 766 19.25 -4.48 5.35
N VAL A 767 20.16 -4.92 4.48
CA VAL A 767 21.26 -5.81 4.84
C VAL A 767 22.59 -5.29 4.31
N ASN A 768 23.55 -5.20 5.22
CA ASN A 768 24.94 -4.84 4.97
C ASN A 768 25.75 -6.14 4.80
N SER A 769 25.84 -6.62 3.57
CA SER A 769 26.68 -7.75 3.14
C SER A 769 28.15 -7.32 3.04
N THR A 770 28.80 -7.09 4.19
CA THR A 770 30.12 -6.43 4.26
C THR A 770 31.27 -7.27 3.68
N ILE A 771 32.39 -6.60 3.37
CA ILE A 771 33.70 -7.25 3.21
C ILE A 771 34.30 -7.54 4.59
N ILE A 772 34.10 -6.58 5.52
CA ILE A 772 34.38 -6.70 6.94
C ILE A 772 33.40 -5.80 7.70
N GLY A 773 32.88 -6.29 8.83
CA GLY A 773 31.96 -5.54 9.69
C GLY A 773 32.07 -5.99 11.14
N LYS A 774 32.14 -5.02 12.08
CA LYS A 774 32.35 -5.27 13.52
C LYS A 774 33.53 -6.25 13.77
N GLY A 775 34.67 -5.96 13.14
CA GLY A 775 35.90 -6.75 13.21
C GLY A 775 35.85 -8.15 12.54
N LYS A 776 34.75 -8.56 11.91
CA LYS A 776 34.58 -9.89 11.31
C LYS A 776 34.58 -9.83 9.78
N PRO A 777 35.49 -10.55 9.09
CA PRO A 777 35.44 -10.73 7.64
C PRO A 777 34.10 -11.33 7.18
N TRP A 778 33.59 -10.85 6.05
CA TRP A 778 32.36 -11.34 5.40
C TRP A 778 31.09 -11.31 6.28
N ALA A 779 31.08 -10.50 7.34
CA ALA A 779 29.91 -10.33 8.20
C ALA A 779 28.72 -9.77 7.41
N THR A 780 27.53 -10.26 7.75
CA THR A 780 26.26 -9.78 7.20
C THR A 780 25.47 -9.19 8.35
N LEU A 781 25.16 -7.90 8.27
CA LEU A 781 24.58 -7.14 9.38
C LEU A 781 23.27 -6.45 8.97
N ASP A 782 22.26 -6.42 9.84
CA ASP A 782 21.10 -5.54 9.67
C ASP A 782 21.47 -4.07 9.99
N ASP A 783 20.51 -3.15 9.87
CA ASP A 783 20.72 -1.71 10.14
C ASP A 783 20.97 -1.39 11.62
N GLN A 784 20.58 -2.28 12.54
CA GLN A 784 20.92 -2.19 13.96
C GLN A 784 22.31 -2.80 14.25
N GLY A 785 22.92 -3.43 13.23
CA GLY A 785 24.22 -4.08 13.29
C GLY A 785 24.19 -5.46 13.94
N ASN A 786 23.03 -6.13 14.04
CA ASN A 786 22.94 -7.53 14.46
C ASN A 786 23.36 -8.45 13.32
N SER A 787 23.86 -9.65 13.65
CA SER A 787 24.36 -10.61 12.66
C SER A 787 23.23 -11.39 12.00
N VAL A 788 23.06 -11.24 10.69
CA VAL A 788 22.04 -11.90 9.86
C VAL A 788 22.68 -12.69 8.70
N PRO A 789 23.50 -13.73 9.00
CA PRO A 789 24.39 -14.37 8.02
C PRO A 789 23.65 -15.01 6.84
N ASP A 790 22.45 -15.53 7.06
CA ASP A 790 21.65 -16.21 6.03
C ASP A 790 21.06 -15.27 4.98
N ASN A 791 20.99 -13.97 5.28
CA ASN A 791 20.48 -12.94 4.39
C ASN A 791 21.57 -12.34 3.47
N ARG A 792 22.78 -12.92 3.43
CA ARG A 792 23.91 -12.36 2.65
C ARG A 792 23.61 -12.33 1.15
N THR A 793 23.84 -11.18 0.52
CA THR A 793 23.54 -10.88 -0.88
C THR A 793 24.79 -10.66 -1.73
N VAL A 794 24.71 -11.03 -3.00
CA VAL A 794 25.59 -10.58 -4.09
C VAL A 794 24.87 -9.46 -4.82
N SER A 795 25.33 -8.22 -4.68
CA SER A 795 24.66 -7.05 -5.25
C SER A 795 24.81 -6.93 -6.76
N THR A 796 23.69 -6.66 -7.44
CA THR A 796 23.63 -6.32 -8.87
C THR A 796 24.41 -5.06 -9.19
N ALA A 797 24.21 -4.00 -8.40
CA ALA A 797 24.91 -2.72 -8.56
C ALA A 797 26.44 -2.92 -8.49
N VAL A 798 26.91 -3.73 -7.54
CA VAL A 798 28.34 -4.02 -7.38
C VAL A 798 28.92 -4.75 -8.59
N GLY A 799 28.17 -5.66 -9.21
CA GLY A 799 28.62 -6.35 -10.42
C GLY A 799 28.73 -5.44 -11.65
N PHE A 800 27.75 -4.56 -11.88
CA PHE A 800 27.85 -3.56 -12.96
C PHE A 800 28.98 -2.55 -12.71
N GLY A 801 29.09 -2.02 -11.48
CA GLY A 801 30.10 -1.02 -11.13
C GLY A 801 31.53 -1.55 -11.23
N PHE A 802 31.83 -2.74 -10.69
CA PHE A 802 33.17 -3.31 -10.82
C PHE A 802 33.53 -3.68 -12.26
N HIS A 803 32.57 -4.18 -13.05
CA HIS A 803 32.81 -4.51 -14.46
C HIS A 803 33.08 -3.26 -15.31
N ALA A 804 32.35 -2.16 -15.07
CA ALA A 804 32.60 -0.89 -15.75
C ALA A 804 33.95 -0.26 -15.36
N LEU A 805 34.36 -0.35 -14.09
CA LEU A 805 35.59 0.27 -13.58
C LEU A 805 36.86 -0.56 -13.79
N PHE A 806 36.75 -1.89 -13.80
CA PHE A 806 37.89 -2.82 -13.86
C PHE A 806 37.65 -3.98 -14.85
N PRO A 807 37.27 -3.74 -16.12
CA PRO A 807 36.81 -4.78 -17.06
C PRO A 807 37.86 -5.86 -17.35
N ASN A 808 39.14 -5.53 -17.18
CA ASN A 808 40.27 -6.43 -17.42
C ASN A 808 40.63 -7.30 -16.19
N HIS A 809 39.97 -7.10 -15.05
CA HIS A 809 40.22 -7.91 -13.84
C HIS A 809 39.38 -9.19 -13.90
N ASP A 810 40.07 -10.34 -13.85
CA ASP A 810 39.55 -11.71 -14.00
C ASP A 810 38.25 -12.02 -13.23
N TYR A 811 38.08 -11.45 -12.05
CA TYR A 811 36.93 -11.64 -11.18
C TYR A 811 35.69 -10.82 -11.55
N THR A 812 35.83 -9.69 -12.26
CA THR A 812 34.69 -8.80 -12.52
C THR A 812 33.73 -9.36 -13.56
N GLN A 813 34.25 -10.10 -14.55
CA GLN A 813 33.46 -10.79 -15.56
C GLN A 813 32.49 -11.83 -14.96
N PRO A 814 32.92 -12.85 -14.17
CA PRO A 814 32.01 -13.82 -13.58
C PRO A 814 31.05 -13.19 -12.55
N LEU A 815 31.46 -12.14 -11.85
CA LEU A 815 30.57 -11.38 -10.97
C LEU A 815 29.43 -10.71 -11.76
N TRP A 816 29.75 -10.03 -12.87
CA TRP A 816 28.77 -9.39 -13.73
C TRP A 816 27.84 -10.39 -14.43
N GLU A 817 28.38 -11.49 -14.94
CA GLU A 817 27.59 -12.58 -15.56
C GLU A 817 26.56 -13.17 -14.62
N ALA A 818 26.83 -13.24 -13.31
CA ALA A 818 25.90 -13.75 -12.30
C ALA A 818 24.70 -12.81 -12.03
N ILE A 819 24.81 -11.51 -12.35
CA ILE A 819 23.81 -10.48 -12.00
C ILE A 819 23.13 -9.77 -13.18
N ARG A 820 23.72 -9.76 -14.38
CA ARG A 820 23.26 -8.91 -15.50
C ARG A 820 21.82 -9.16 -15.97
N ASP A 821 21.30 -10.35 -15.71
CA ASP A 821 19.96 -10.80 -16.10
C ASP A 821 18.97 -10.87 -14.91
N ARG A 822 19.31 -10.25 -13.76
CA ARG A 822 18.48 -10.22 -12.54
C ARG A 822 17.56 -8.99 -12.47
N TYR A 823 16.58 -8.92 -13.36
CA TYR A 823 15.61 -7.81 -13.39
C TYR A 823 14.15 -8.27 -13.50
N ASN A 824 13.23 -7.40 -13.06
CA ASN A 824 11.82 -7.42 -13.43
C ASN A 824 11.63 -6.64 -14.75
N SER A 825 10.73 -7.10 -15.62
CA SER A 825 10.49 -6.45 -16.91
C SER A 825 9.80 -5.09 -16.81
N GLN A 826 9.07 -4.83 -15.71
CA GLN A 826 8.25 -3.65 -15.42
C GLN A 826 8.78 -2.79 -14.26
N SER A 827 9.52 -3.37 -13.31
CA SER A 827 9.97 -2.68 -12.07
C SER A 827 11.49 -2.47 -11.95
N GLY A 828 12.26 -2.91 -12.95
CA GLY A 828 13.71 -2.72 -13.02
C GLY A 828 14.56 -3.79 -12.33
N TYR A 829 15.83 -3.48 -12.08
CA TYR A 829 16.80 -4.43 -11.55
C TYR A 829 16.59 -4.72 -10.07
N TYR A 830 16.58 -6.02 -9.75
CA TYR A 830 16.61 -6.50 -8.39
C TYR A 830 17.97 -6.21 -7.74
N GLU A 831 17.97 -6.03 -6.43
CA GLU A 831 19.15 -5.75 -5.61
C GLU A 831 20.26 -6.80 -5.74
N GLY A 832 19.90 -8.06 -5.99
CA GLY A 832 20.89 -9.12 -6.19
C GLY A 832 20.35 -10.53 -6.08
N PHE A 833 21.17 -11.43 -5.54
CA PHE A 833 20.76 -12.78 -5.13
C PHE A 833 21.43 -13.18 -3.81
N TYR A 834 20.80 -14.07 -3.05
CA TYR A 834 21.33 -14.56 -1.79
C TYR A 834 22.51 -15.53 -2.03
N GLU A 835 23.69 -15.27 -1.45
CA GLU A 835 24.90 -16.11 -1.61
C GLU A 835 24.64 -17.57 -1.26
N LYS A 836 23.87 -17.82 -0.19
CA LYS A 836 23.60 -19.17 0.34
C LYS A 836 22.67 -20.01 -0.55
N THR A 837 21.79 -19.39 -1.34
CA THR A 837 20.69 -20.10 -2.03
C THR A 837 20.62 -19.85 -3.54
N GLY A 838 21.33 -18.86 -4.08
CA GLY A 838 21.23 -18.44 -5.48
C GLY A 838 19.92 -17.76 -5.88
N LYS A 839 18.90 -17.80 -5.01
CA LYS A 839 17.60 -17.13 -5.21
C LYS A 839 17.79 -15.63 -5.30
N THR A 840 17.09 -14.99 -6.23
CA THR A 840 17.05 -13.54 -6.38
C THR A 840 16.55 -12.88 -5.09
N ALA A 841 17.24 -11.84 -4.63
CA ALA A 841 16.80 -10.96 -3.54
C ALA A 841 15.99 -9.83 -4.19
N LYS A 842 14.65 -9.85 -4.04
CA LYS A 842 13.75 -9.08 -4.91
C LYS A 842 13.56 -7.62 -4.50
N GLY A 843 14.36 -7.10 -3.57
CA GLY A 843 14.40 -5.67 -3.28
C GLY A 843 14.67 -4.84 -4.55
N LEU A 844 14.18 -3.61 -4.57
CA LEU A 844 14.30 -2.67 -5.69
C LEU A 844 14.59 -1.27 -5.14
N SER A 845 15.72 -0.66 -5.53
CA SER A 845 16.10 0.71 -5.13
C SER A 845 16.51 1.59 -6.30
N GLY A 846 16.38 2.91 -6.07
CA GLY A 846 16.90 3.94 -6.97
C GLY A 846 18.42 3.87 -7.09
N SER A 847 19.14 3.65 -5.99
CA SER A 847 20.60 3.52 -5.98
C SER A 847 21.12 2.38 -6.86
N THR A 848 20.51 1.19 -6.80
CA THR A 848 20.93 0.07 -7.66
C THR A 848 20.71 0.39 -9.14
N ASN A 849 19.52 0.90 -9.49
CA ASN A 849 19.16 1.18 -10.88
C ASN A 849 19.93 2.39 -11.46
N SER A 850 20.18 3.43 -10.65
CA SER A 850 21.03 4.57 -11.03
C SER A 850 22.47 4.14 -11.29
N LEU A 851 23.07 3.34 -10.41
CA LEU A 851 24.46 2.90 -10.55
C LEU A 851 24.65 2.02 -11.81
N ILE A 852 23.64 1.23 -12.20
CA ILE A 852 23.65 0.48 -13.47
C ILE A 852 23.67 1.43 -14.67
N LEU A 853 22.77 2.43 -14.70
CA LEU A 853 22.74 3.44 -15.77
C LEU A 853 24.07 4.21 -15.86
N GLN A 854 24.63 4.63 -14.73
CA GLN A 854 25.94 5.30 -14.66
C GLN A 854 27.08 4.38 -15.12
N SER A 855 27.06 3.09 -14.78
CA SER A 855 28.06 2.11 -15.24
C SER A 855 28.04 1.93 -16.76
N LEU A 856 26.85 1.92 -17.36
CA LEU A 856 26.67 1.88 -18.81
C LEU A 856 27.17 3.17 -19.47
N LEU A 857 26.85 4.35 -18.91
CA LEU A 857 27.33 5.63 -19.42
C LEU A 857 28.87 5.70 -19.36
N TYR A 858 29.47 5.39 -18.22
CA TYR A 858 30.91 5.40 -18.01
C TYR A 858 31.64 4.51 -19.04
N THR A 859 31.10 3.31 -19.28
CA THR A 859 31.63 2.39 -20.30
C THR A 859 31.51 2.97 -21.72
N ALA A 860 30.38 3.61 -22.04
CA ALA A 860 30.13 4.20 -23.35
C ALA A 860 30.89 5.52 -23.61
N THR A 861 31.37 6.20 -22.56
CA THR A 861 32.17 7.43 -22.62
C THR A 861 33.68 7.18 -22.46
N ASP A 862 34.18 6.03 -22.93
CA ASP A 862 35.61 5.63 -22.86
C ASP A 862 36.21 5.74 -21.45
N GLN A 863 35.45 5.25 -20.46
CA GLN A 863 35.83 5.18 -19.05
C GLN A 863 36.31 6.52 -18.46
N GLN A 864 35.77 7.63 -18.95
CA GLN A 864 36.00 8.95 -18.37
C GLN A 864 35.08 9.18 -17.16
N PRO A 865 35.55 9.87 -16.10
CA PRO A 865 34.71 10.30 -15.00
C PRO A 865 33.50 11.08 -15.50
N LEU A 866 32.31 10.69 -15.02
CA LEU A 866 31.03 11.27 -15.44
C LEU A 866 30.91 12.75 -15.06
N ILE A 867 31.55 13.17 -13.96
CA ILE A 867 31.57 14.57 -13.53
C ILE A 867 32.72 15.30 -14.20
N ARG A 868 32.39 16.40 -14.90
CA ARG A 868 33.30 17.17 -15.74
C ARG A 868 33.58 18.56 -15.15
N PRO A 869 34.71 19.21 -15.44
CA PRO A 869 35.03 20.52 -14.88
C PRO A 869 34.22 21.64 -15.53
N GLN A 870 33.60 22.48 -14.70
CA GLN A 870 32.98 23.73 -15.11
C GLN A 870 34.01 24.87 -14.99
N THR A 871 34.39 25.45 -16.13
CA THR A 871 35.37 26.56 -16.20
C THR A 871 34.71 27.94 -16.16
N ALA A 872 33.39 28.01 -16.34
CA ALA A 872 32.62 29.24 -16.25
C ALA A 872 32.33 29.60 -14.77
N LEU A 873 33.13 30.52 -14.22
CA LEU A 873 32.98 31.05 -12.85
C LEU A 873 32.09 32.31 -12.79
N ASN A 874 31.20 32.50 -13.76
CA ASN A 874 30.35 33.69 -13.90
C ASN A 874 28.85 33.39 -13.65
N SER A 875 28.52 32.27 -13.01
CA SER A 875 27.15 31.88 -12.67
C SER A 875 26.70 32.45 -11.32
N PRO A 876 25.38 32.44 -10.97
CA PRO A 876 24.88 33.06 -9.74
C PRO A 876 25.61 32.61 -8.46
N TRP A 877 25.95 31.31 -8.35
CA TRP A 877 26.73 30.77 -7.23
C TRP A 877 28.06 31.51 -7.02
N TRP A 878 28.83 31.67 -8.10
CA TRP A 878 30.15 32.27 -8.05
C TRP A 878 30.10 33.80 -7.87
N GLN A 879 29.09 34.45 -8.45
CA GLN A 879 28.83 35.88 -8.24
C GLN A 879 28.46 36.18 -6.78
N THR A 880 27.68 35.33 -6.12
CA THR A 880 27.35 35.48 -4.69
C THR A 880 28.59 35.28 -3.81
N ILE A 881 29.47 34.34 -4.14
CA ILE A 881 30.77 34.18 -3.44
C ILE A 881 31.67 35.41 -3.64
N GLU A 882 31.70 36.00 -4.84
CA GLU A 882 32.47 37.22 -5.14
C GLU A 882 31.97 38.44 -4.35
N ALA A 883 30.65 38.55 -4.15
CA ALA A 883 30.02 39.62 -3.39
C ALA A 883 30.33 39.62 -1.88
N GLY A 884 30.76 38.47 -1.33
CA GLY A 884 31.09 38.31 0.08
C GLY A 884 29.93 37.80 0.96
N ASP A 885 30.17 37.78 2.27
CA ASP A 885 29.42 36.99 3.26
C ASP A 885 27.88 37.14 3.20
N SER A 886 27.21 36.06 2.79
CA SER A 886 25.74 35.94 2.80
C SER A 886 25.17 35.48 4.16
N GLY A 887 26.01 35.15 5.13
CA GLY A 887 25.62 34.53 6.40
C GLY A 887 25.28 33.04 6.31
N GLN A 888 25.27 32.45 5.12
CA GLN A 888 24.90 31.04 4.89
C GLN A 888 26.08 30.06 5.02
N GLY A 889 27.30 30.55 5.26
CA GLY A 889 28.50 29.70 5.31
C GLY A 889 28.97 29.21 3.94
N LEU A 890 28.78 30.02 2.89
CA LEU A 890 29.31 29.79 1.54
C LEU A 890 30.85 29.77 1.53
N PRO A 891 31.48 29.25 0.44
CA PRO A 891 32.93 29.35 0.25
C PRO A 891 33.45 30.80 0.30
N THR A 892 34.71 30.97 0.68
CA THR A 892 35.37 32.28 0.80
C THR A 892 36.19 32.70 -0.43
N THR A 893 36.25 31.87 -1.47
CA THR A 893 37.03 32.13 -2.70
C THR A 893 36.27 31.69 -3.94
N VAL A 894 36.28 32.52 -4.99
CA VAL A 894 35.65 32.25 -6.30
C VAL A 894 36.48 31.24 -7.11
N GLN A 895 36.53 29.99 -6.64
CA GLN A 895 37.24 28.89 -7.30
C GLN A 895 36.74 27.54 -6.74
N GLN A 896 36.93 26.47 -7.53
CA GLN A 896 36.74 25.11 -7.06
C GLN A 896 37.91 24.67 -6.17
N THR A 897 37.63 23.91 -5.11
CA THR A 897 38.65 23.29 -4.23
C THR A 897 39.02 21.87 -4.67
N ALA A 898 38.48 21.43 -5.82
CA ALA A 898 38.92 20.25 -6.57
C ALA A 898 39.20 20.60 -8.03
N GLN A 899 40.05 19.82 -8.68
CA GLN A 899 40.37 19.93 -10.10
C GLN A 899 40.41 18.55 -10.77
N LEU A 900 39.98 18.47 -12.02
CA LEU A 900 40.16 17.28 -12.85
C LEU A 900 41.60 17.23 -13.38
N ILE A 901 42.25 16.07 -13.27
CA ILE A 901 43.58 15.78 -13.82
C ILE A 901 43.47 14.61 -14.79
N THR A 902 44.12 14.73 -15.95
CA THR A 902 44.43 13.60 -16.82
C THR A 902 45.92 13.33 -16.77
N GLY A 903 46.31 12.09 -16.50
CA GLY A 903 47.72 11.67 -16.41
C GLY A 903 47.89 10.17 -16.60
N THR A 904 49.05 9.64 -16.21
CA THR A 904 49.39 8.21 -16.38
C THR A 904 48.51 7.26 -15.56
N ALA A 905 47.89 7.74 -14.49
CA ALA A 905 46.91 7.00 -13.68
C ALA A 905 45.46 7.18 -14.18
N GLY A 906 45.26 7.67 -15.40
CA GLY A 906 43.95 7.97 -15.98
C GLY A 906 43.47 9.40 -15.72
N THR A 907 42.17 9.61 -15.90
CA THR A 907 41.49 10.89 -15.63
C THR A 907 40.76 10.78 -14.28
N TYR A 908 41.00 11.70 -13.35
CA TYR A 908 40.38 11.71 -12.02
C TYR A 908 40.35 13.10 -11.38
N TRP A 909 39.45 13.31 -10.43
CA TRP A 909 39.39 14.52 -9.61
C TRP A 909 40.30 14.42 -8.38
N ARG A 910 41.05 15.49 -8.08
CA ARG A 910 41.79 15.64 -6.81
C ARG A 910 41.53 17.00 -6.16
N SER A 911 41.89 17.10 -4.88
CA SER A 911 41.89 18.37 -4.13
C SER A 911 42.90 19.37 -4.72
N THR A 912 42.55 20.65 -4.75
CA THR A 912 43.50 21.77 -4.99
C THR A 912 44.07 22.30 -3.67
N LEU A 913 43.38 22.08 -2.55
CA LEU A 913 43.90 22.32 -1.21
C LEU A 913 45.14 21.43 -1.02
N GLY A 914 46.29 22.06 -0.75
CA GLY A 914 47.55 21.37 -0.50
C GLY A 914 47.56 20.70 0.86
N PHE A 915 47.88 19.40 0.87
CA PHE A 915 48.19 18.58 2.04
C PHE A 915 49.54 17.91 1.83
#